data_AF-A0A512B6X8-F1
#
_entry.id   AF-A0A512B6X8-F1
#
_cell.length_a   1.000
_cell.length_b   1.000
_cell.length_c   1.000
_cell.angle_alpha   90.00
_cell.angle_beta   90.00
_cell.angle_gamma   90.00
#
_symmetry.space_group_name_H-M   'P 1'
#
loop_
_entity.id
_entity.type
_entity.pdbx_description
1 polymer ?
#
loop_
_entity_poly.entity_id
_entity_poly.type
_entity_poly.pdbx_seq_one_letter_code
_entity_poly.pdbx_strand_id
1 'polypeptide(L)'
;MNFKRLSSPIGDIKNHYDVVVIGSGYGASIAASRLSRGGKKVCLLERGKEFLPGEYPRTNVQALKEMQFSTKGKHIGSKTGLYDFHMNDDISVFKGCGLGGTSLVNANVSLVPEKRVLEHAEWPTAIRQDPDSYWRNIARAKHMLQPNPYPEGQNGWPKLPKAEAMKKSAAGMGQTAKYLDINVTFKDGKNNAGQDQYECKLCGDCMTGCNYGAKNTTLMNYLPDAKNHGAEIFTEVSVKYISRGANGKWSVHYKIQTANSEIFGAPELFVTADIVVIGAGSLGSTEILLRSKERGLTTSNKVGERFTGNGDVLGFGYNCDERVNTVGFGPHAPGSLDPVGPCITSVIDLREQPVLEAGIVIEDGNVPGAVAPAITPSMLAISKLFGKEHADGIVDFAKKKARELDSMVRGPHHGAVEHTQAFLVMAHDDGNGKMSLEDDHLKITWKGVGKQPIFTDVDKKLREATEAIGGEYVVNPTWTKLLNYDLMTVHPLGGCVMGDDAEKGVVNHKGEVFSSNTGTEVHKGLYISDGAIIPLPLGVNPLITISALAERSCELMAADYGFTIDYSYKDVVLPNNERKPGIQFTETMKGYFSTNETASFDIGEKLGKESGSAFEFTLTVTSNDVETMLKDKNHKAQLEGVVKAPALSSKPLTISDGVFNLFVDEVADVPTKLMKYSMLMHSEECKNYYFYGYKVVRDDKGFDMWKDTCTLFITVHDGNDETSPVLGKGILVIETADFAKQMTTMKVLHAKSKIEEVKIMAQFGKYFSGSLFDIYVKSKLPSF
;
A
#
# COMPACT_ATOMS: atom_id res chain seq x y z
N MET A 1 9.22 -20.59 10.58
CA MET A 1 7.90 -20.09 10.14
C MET A 1 7.86 -20.15 8.62
N ASN A 2 6.78 -20.63 8.01
CA ASN A 2 6.69 -20.83 6.56
C ASN A 2 5.54 -19.99 5.96
N PHE A 3 5.76 -18.69 5.79
CA PHE A 3 4.77 -17.80 5.17
C PHE A 3 4.94 -17.80 3.66
N LYS A 4 3.84 -17.87 2.92
CA LYS A 4 3.84 -17.93 1.46
C LYS A 4 3.50 -16.57 0.86
N ARG A 5 4.13 -16.25 -0.28
CA ARG A 5 3.83 -15.04 -1.05
C ARG A 5 2.46 -15.15 -1.73
N LEU A 6 1.70 -14.06 -1.69
CA LEU A 6 0.37 -13.94 -2.28
C LEU A 6 0.39 -13.26 -3.65
N SER A 7 1.34 -12.35 -3.87
CA SER A 7 1.35 -11.51 -5.08
C SER A 7 1.74 -12.28 -6.34
N SER A 8 0.93 -12.13 -7.37
CA SER A 8 1.10 -12.63 -8.73
C SER A 8 2.12 -11.80 -9.52
N PRO A 9 2.76 -12.37 -10.56
CA PRO A 9 3.51 -11.61 -11.57
C PRO A 9 2.65 -10.52 -12.22
N ILE A 10 3.22 -9.34 -12.47
CA ILE A 10 2.49 -8.19 -13.03
C ILE A 10 1.99 -8.48 -14.46
N GLY A 11 2.73 -9.25 -15.26
CA GLY A 11 2.34 -9.64 -16.61
C GLY A 11 1.11 -10.55 -16.69
N ASP A 12 0.65 -11.08 -15.54
CA ASP A 12 -0.58 -11.87 -15.49
C ASP A 12 -1.84 -10.98 -15.39
N ILE A 13 -1.69 -9.65 -15.31
CA ILE A 13 -2.83 -8.73 -15.34
C ILE A 13 -3.57 -8.88 -16.68
N LYS A 14 -4.78 -9.43 -16.61
CA LYS A 14 -5.71 -9.53 -17.73
C LYS A 14 -6.25 -8.15 -18.14
N ASN A 15 -6.76 -8.07 -19.36
CA ASN A 15 -7.42 -6.87 -19.89
C ASN A 15 -8.75 -6.51 -19.19
N HIS A 16 -9.42 -7.50 -18.58
CA HIS A 16 -10.72 -7.33 -17.95
C HIS A 16 -10.94 -8.26 -16.74
N TYR A 17 -11.64 -7.75 -15.73
CA TYR A 17 -12.08 -8.49 -14.54
C TYR A 17 -13.54 -8.17 -14.21
N ASP A 18 -14.21 -9.07 -13.49
CA ASP A 18 -15.53 -8.78 -12.95
C ASP A 18 -15.42 -7.65 -11.91
N VAL A 19 -14.36 -7.68 -11.10
CA VAL A 19 -14.08 -6.69 -10.06
C VAL A 19 -12.60 -6.31 -10.04
N VAL A 20 -12.32 -5.01 -10.04
CA VAL A 20 -11.02 -4.46 -9.63
C VAL A 20 -11.13 -3.82 -8.25
N VAL A 21 -10.27 -4.25 -7.33
CA VAL A 21 -10.15 -3.71 -5.97
C VAL A 21 -8.84 -2.94 -5.87
N ILE A 22 -8.91 -1.69 -5.40
CA ILE A 22 -7.75 -0.79 -5.33
C ILE A 22 -7.29 -0.67 -3.88
N GLY A 23 -6.03 -0.99 -3.61
CA GLY A 23 -5.43 -1.06 -2.28
C GLY A 23 -5.57 -2.45 -1.64
N SER A 24 -4.99 -2.62 -0.46
CA SER A 24 -4.99 -3.91 0.27
C SER A 24 -5.16 -3.78 1.79
N GLY A 25 -5.61 -2.61 2.26
CA GLY A 25 -5.95 -2.38 3.66
C GLY A 25 -7.23 -3.12 4.10
N TYR A 26 -7.79 -2.78 5.26
CA TYR A 26 -8.99 -3.41 5.81
C TYR A 26 -10.14 -3.46 4.79
N GLY A 27 -10.57 -2.31 4.27
CA GLY A 27 -11.64 -2.22 3.29
C GLY A 27 -11.43 -3.07 2.04
N ALA A 28 -10.30 -2.86 1.37
CA ALA A 28 -9.96 -3.55 0.13
C ALA A 28 -9.77 -5.06 0.31
N SER A 29 -9.07 -5.51 1.35
CA SER A 29 -8.84 -6.94 1.59
C SER A 29 -10.15 -7.69 1.88
N ILE A 30 -11.07 -7.07 2.63
CA ILE A 30 -12.41 -7.59 2.87
C ILE A 30 -13.17 -7.68 1.55
N ALA A 31 -13.20 -6.61 0.76
CA ALA A 31 -13.86 -6.62 -0.55
C ALA A 31 -13.30 -7.73 -1.46
N ALA A 32 -11.98 -7.86 -1.56
CA ALA A 32 -11.37 -8.91 -2.37
C ALA A 32 -11.74 -10.32 -1.88
N SER A 33 -11.72 -10.57 -0.57
CA SER A 33 -12.13 -11.84 0.03
C SER A 33 -13.59 -12.17 -0.27
N ARG A 34 -14.50 -11.25 0.04
CA ARG A 34 -15.94 -11.49 -0.07
C ARG A 34 -16.40 -11.61 -1.51
N LEU A 35 -15.86 -10.80 -2.42
CA LEU A 35 -16.22 -10.86 -3.83
C LEU A 35 -15.66 -12.11 -4.52
N SER A 36 -14.45 -12.56 -4.15
CA SER A 36 -13.90 -13.83 -4.65
C SER A 36 -14.71 -15.03 -4.14
N ARG A 37 -15.12 -15.02 -2.87
CA ARG A 37 -16.07 -16.00 -2.30
C ARG A 37 -17.44 -15.96 -2.95
N GLY A 38 -17.82 -14.81 -3.50
CA GLY A 38 -19.00 -14.65 -4.36
C GLY A 38 -18.82 -15.17 -5.79
N GLY A 39 -17.70 -15.82 -6.11
CA GLY A 39 -17.39 -16.39 -7.41
C GLY A 39 -16.95 -15.38 -8.47
N LYS A 40 -16.58 -14.16 -8.08
CA LYS A 40 -16.13 -13.11 -9.01
C LYS A 40 -14.66 -13.28 -9.35
N LYS A 41 -14.28 -12.96 -10.58
CA LYS A 41 -12.89 -12.76 -11.00
C LYS A 41 -12.38 -11.43 -10.45
N VAL A 42 -11.60 -11.48 -9.38
CA VAL A 42 -11.11 -10.30 -8.65
C VAL A 42 -9.65 -10.02 -8.98
N CYS A 43 -9.36 -8.77 -9.35
CA CYS A 43 -8.01 -8.21 -9.43
C CYS A 43 -7.80 -7.21 -8.29
N LEU A 44 -6.81 -7.42 -7.43
CA LEU A 44 -6.40 -6.49 -6.40
C LEU A 44 -5.11 -5.79 -6.81
N LEU A 45 -5.10 -4.45 -6.77
CA LEU A 45 -3.94 -3.62 -7.11
C LEU A 45 -3.40 -2.89 -5.87
N GLU A 46 -2.19 -3.21 -5.43
CA GLU A 46 -1.50 -2.60 -4.29
C GLU A 46 -0.28 -1.80 -4.73
N ARG A 47 -0.14 -0.56 -4.23
CA ARG A 47 1.00 0.32 -4.56
C ARG A 47 2.31 -0.14 -3.92
N GLY A 48 2.28 -0.64 -2.69
CA GLY A 48 3.46 -1.06 -1.95
C GLY A 48 3.92 -2.48 -2.25
N LYS A 49 5.00 -2.89 -1.58
CA LYS A 49 5.59 -4.24 -1.69
C LYS A 49 4.83 -5.25 -0.84
N GLU A 50 5.05 -6.53 -1.10
CA GLU A 50 4.70 -7.59 -0.15
C GLU A 50 5.83 -7.76 0.89
N PHE A 51 5.51 -7.71 2.18
CA PHE A 51 6.45 -7.98 3.28
C PHE A 51 5.96 -9.18 4.08
N LEU A 52 6.75 -10.25 4.15
CA LEU A 52 6.42 -11.40 5.01
C LEU A 52 6.99 -11.21 6.42
N PRO A 53 6.37 -11.83 7.45
CA PRO A 53 7.00 -11.89 8.77
C PRO A 53 8.42 -12.48 8.67
N GLY A 54 9.40 -11.74 9.19
CA GLY A 54 10.84 -12.01 9.06
C GLY A 54 11.56 -10.99 8.18
N GLU A 55 10.82 -10.25 7.34
CA GLU A 55 11.36 -9.26 6.40
C GLU A 55 11.17 -7.81 6.84
N TYR A 56 10.40 -7.58 7.91
CA TYR A 56 10.15 -6.23 8.41
C TYR A 56 11.43 -5.63 9.02
N PRO A 57 11.67 -4.32 8.85
CA PRO A 57 12.84 -3.65 9.40
C PRO A 57 13.04 -3.89 10.91
N ARG A 58 14.23 -4.33 11.29
CA ARG A 58 14.65 -4.54 12.69
C ARG A 58 15.68 -3.53 13.18
N THR A 59 16.28 -2.78 12.26
CA THR A 59 17.31 -1.77 12.56
C THR A 59 16.95 -0.43 11.96
N ASN A 60 17.52 0.66 12.49
CA ASN A 60 17.30 2.02 11.98
C ASN A 60 17.66 2.15 10.49
N VAL A 61 18.77 1.55 10.05
CA VAL A 61 19.19 1.58 8.64
C VAL A 61 18.18 0.88 7.73
N GLN A 62 17.59 -0.23 8.17
CA GLN A 62 16.54 -0.90 7.42
C GLN A 62 15.26 -0.07 7.41
N ALA A 63 14.90 0.55 8.54
CA ALA A 63 13.69 1.36 8.63
C ALA A 63 13.77 2.60 7.72
N LEU A 64 14.91 3.31 7.73
CA LEU A 64 15.16 4.48 6.89
C LEU A 64 15.05 4.18 5.38
N LYS A 65 15.42 2.97 4.94
CA LYS A 65 15.27 2.57 3.53
C LYS A 65 13.82 2.40 3.10
N GLU A 66 12.94 2.10 4.05
CA GLU A 66 11.51 1.92 3.83
C GLU A 66 10.70 3.16 4.24
N MET A 67 11.35 4.27 4.61
CA MET A 67 10.68 5.55 4.84
C MET A 67 10.47 6.30 3.53
N GLN A 68 9.27 6.84 3.38
CA GLN A 68 8.90 7.74 2.30
C GLN A 68 8.17 8.95 2.86
N PHE A 69 8.42 10.11 2.27
CA PHE A 69 7.84 11.38 2.67
C PHE A 69 7.22 12.06 1.46
N SER A 70 5.99 12.51 1.62
CA SER A 70 5.31 13.38 0.67
C SER A 70 5.17 14.75 1.34
N THR A 71 5.80 15.75 0.75
CA THR A 71 5.81 17.15 1.19
C THR A 71 5.28 18.04 0.07
N LYS A 72 5.11 19.35 0.29
CA LYS A 72 4.69 20.33 -0.74
C LYS A 72 5.49 20.15 -2.05
N GLY A 73 4.83 19.59 -3.07
CA GLY A 73 5.38 19.40 -4.42
C GLY A 73 6.56 18.41 -4.54
N LYS A 74 6.87 17.62 -3.51
CA LYS A 74 8.04 16.74 -3.52
C LYS A 74 7.80 15.42 -2.81
N HIS A 75 8.33 14.35 -3.42
CA HIS A 75 8.43 13.03 -2.82
C HIS A 75 9.89 12.71 -2.49
N ILE A 76 10.13 12.14 -1.31
CA ILE A 76 11.46 11.72 -0.84
C ILE A 76 11.39 10.26 -0.41
N GLY A 77 12.37 9.46 -0.81
CA GLY A 77 12.41 8.02 -0.52
C GLY A 77 11.78 7.18 -1.64
N SER A 78 11.60 5.89 -1.38
CA SER A 78 10.95 4.98 -2.34
C SER A 78 9.43 5.14 -2.29
N LYS A 79 8.78 5.30 -3.45
CA LYS A 79 7.30 5.32 -3.56
C LYS A 79 6.64 4.04 -3.04
N THR A 80 7.40 2.95 -2.91
CA THR A 80 6.96 1.65 -2.40
C THR A 80 7.46 1.34 -0.99
N GLY A 81 8.08 2.32 -0.29
CA GLY A 81 8.58 2.15 1.08
C GLY A 81 7.46 1.92 2.10
N LEU A 82 7.68 1.05 3.08
CA LEU A 82 6.65 0.65 4.06
C LEU A 82 6.03 1.81 4.89
N TYR A 83 6.85 2.79 5.28
CA TYR A 83 6.46 3.87 6.19
C TYR A 83 6.22 5.17 5.42
N ASP A 84 4.95 5.54 5.24
CA ASP A 84 4.54 6.67 4.41
C ASP A 84 4.07 7.84 5.27
N PHE A 85 4.84 8.93 5.21
CA PHE A 85 4.57 10.18 5.92
C PHE A 85 4.09 11.25 4.95
N HIS A 86 2.87 11.74 5.17
CA HIS A 86 2.29 12.83 4.42
C HIS A 86 2.37 14.11 5.25
N MET A 87 3.38 14.94 4.96
CA MET A 87 3.74 16.12 5.75
C MET A 87 2.96 17.35 5.27
N ASN A 88 2.18 17.98 6.16
CA ASN A 88 1.42 19.20 5.89
C ASN A 88 1.59 20.23 7.00
N ASP A 89 1.13 21.46 6.77
CA ASP A 89 1.35 22.61 7.66
C ASP A 89 0.53 22.61 8.96
N ASP A 90 -0.57 21.83 9.01
CA ASP A 90 -1.47 21.79 10.18
C ASP A 90 -1.53 20.38 10.80
N ILE A 91 -1.63 19.36 9.95
CA ILE A 91 -1.70 17.95 10.37
C ILE A 91 -0.99 17.05 9.38
N SER A 92 -0.04 16.28 9.89
CA SER A 92 0.67 15.24 9.13
C SER A 92 0.04 13.87 9.35
N VAL A 93 0.21 12.97 8.38
CA VAL A 93 -0.40 11.63 8.42
C VAL A 93 0.69 10.58 8.29
N PHE A 94 0.67 9.57 9.17
CA PHE A 94 1.47 8.36 9.00
C PHE A 94 0.59 7.18 8.59
N LYS A 95 1.01 6.43 7.57
CA LYS A 95 0.32 5.21 7.12
C LYS A 95 1.30 4.15 6.62
N GLY A 96 0.82 2.90 6.58
CA GLY A 96 1.55 1.79 5.97
C GLY A 96 1.35 1.73 4.46
N CYS A 97 2.39 1.35 3.72
CA CYS A 97 2.35 1.11 2.28
C CYS A 97 2.93 -0.27 1.96
N GLY A 98 2.06 -1.21 1.59
CA GLY A 98 2.44 -2.61 1.35
C GLY A 98 1.20 -3.50 1.28
N LEU A 99 1.38 -4.74 0.85
CA LEU A 99 0.30 -5.73 0.77
C LEU A 99 -0.25 -6.04 2.17
N GLY A 100 -1.37 -5.42 2.51
CA GLY A 100 -1.99 -5.39 3.84
C GLY A 100 -2.25 -3.97 4.39
N GLY A 101 -1.75 -2.93 3.72
CA GLY A 101 -1.86 -1.53 4.10
C GLY A 101 -1.35 -1.25 5.52
N THR A 102 -2.01 -0.34 6.23
CA THR A 102 -1.64 0.04 7.61
C THR A 102 -1.80 -1.10 8.62
N SER A 103 -2.49 -2.21 8.29
CA SER A 103 -2.55 -3.37 9.20
C SER A 103 -1.15 -3.94 9.51
N LEU A 104 -0.20 -3.79 8.57
CA LEU A 104 1.18 -4.22 8.72
C LEU A 104 1.88 -3.48 9.88
N VAL A 105 1.59 -2.19 10.07
CA VAL A 105 2.31 -1.27 10.96
C VAL A 105 1.44 -0.63 12.06
N ASN A 106 0.19 -1.03 12.22
CA ASN A 106 -0.65 -0.56 13.33
C ASN A 106 -0.43 -1.35 14.64
N ALA A 107 -1.15 -0.94 15.68
CA ALA A 107 -1.11 -1.55 17.00
C ALA A 107 -2.16 -2.66 17.27
N ASN A 108 -3.00 -3.01 16.28
CA ASN A 108 -4.01 -4.10 16.33
C ASN A 108 -5.23 -3.90 17.24
N VAL A 109 -5.54 -2.70 17.72
CA VAL A 109 -6.66 -2.50 18.65
C VAL A 109 -8.02 -2.60 17.96
N SER A 110 -8.87 -3.49 18.46
CA SER A 110 -10.25 -3.70 18.01
C SER A 110 -11.26 -3.15 19.01
N LEU A 111 -11.14 -1.84 19.30
CA LEU A 111 -12.07 -1.14 20.19
C LEU A 111 -13.28 -0.64 19.39
N VAL A 112 -14.48 -0.98 19.87
CA VAL A 112 -15.75 -0.59 19.25
C VAL A 112 -16.13 0.83 19.67
N PRO A 113 -16.58 1.71 18.75
CA PRO A 113 -17.00 3.08 19.09
C PRO A 113 -18.25 3.08 19.98
N GLU A 114 -18.50 4.20 20.67
CA GLU A 114 -19.77 4.40 21.37
C GLU A 114 -20.96 4.35 20.41
N LYS A 115 -22.11 3.86 20.89
CA LYS A 115 -23.35 3.83 20.09
C LYS A 115 -23.76 5.22 19.59
N ARG A 116 -23.56 6.24 20.44
CA ARG A 116 -23.85 7.65 20.13
C ARG A 116 -23.11 8.17 18.89
N VAL A 117 -21.93 7.62 18.57
CA VAL A 117 -21.20 7.96 17.34
C VAL A 117 -22.06 7.61 16.13
N LEU A 118 -22.63 6.40 16.08
CA LEU A 118 -23.44 5.93 14.96
C LEU A 118 -24.83 6.58 14.92
N GLU A 119 -25.34 7.03 16.07
CA GLU A 119 -26.62 7.74 16.20
C GLU A 119 -26.54 9.21 15.74
N HIS A 120 -25.32 9.75 15.61
CA HIS A 120 -25.08 11.14 15.21
C HIS A 120 -25.66 11.43 13.82
N ALA A 121 -26.22 12.63 13.62
CA ALA A 121 -26.98 12.99 12.42
C ALA A 121 -26.17 12.96 11.10
N GLU A 122 -24.84 13.06 11.20
CA GLU A 122 -23.92 12.95 10.05
C GLU A 122 -23.80 11.51 9.52
N TRP A 123 -24.17 10.49 10.31
CA TRP A 123 -24.28 9.13 9.78
C TRP A 123 -25.56 8.96 8.95
N PRO A 124 -25.49 8.21 7.83
CA PRO A 124 -26.66 7.95 6.99
C PRO A 124 -27.85 7.42 7.77
N THR A 125 -29.04 7.89 7.40
CA THR A 125 -30.31 7.47 7.99
C THR A 125 -30.48 5.95 7.93
N ALA A 126 -30.04 5.32 6.83
CA ALA A 126 -30.10 3.86 6.66
C ALA A 126 -29.22 3.07 7.63
N ILE A 127 -28.15 3.66 8.20
CA ILE A 127 -27.35 3.02 9.25
C ILE A 127 -27.98 3.26 10.61
N ARG A 128 -28.46 4.49 10.87
CA ARG A 128 -29.14 4.85 12.12
C ARG A 128 -30.42 4.06 12.37
N GLN A 129 -31.16 3.73 11.32
CA GLN A 129 -32.41 2.98 11.39
C GLN A 129 -32.23 1.45 11.35
N ASP A 130 -31.04 0.97 10.97
CA ASP A 130 -30.67 -0.46 10.98
C ASP A 130 -29.28 -0.66 11.61
N PRO A 131 -29.17 -0.40 12.93
CA PRO A 131 -27.91 -0.61 13.65
C PRO A 131 -27.53 -2.10 13.69
N ASP A 132 -28.51 -3.01 13.62
CA ASP A 132 -28.27 -4.46 13.66
C ASP A 132 -27.43 -4.94 12.47
N SER A 133 -27.61 -4.33 11.29
CA SER A 133 -26.74 -4.54 10.15
C SER A 133 -25.28 -4.20 10.45
N TYR A 134 -25.00 -3.09 11.13
CA TYR A 134 -23.64 -2.75 11.55
C TYR A 134 -23.09 -3.76 12.57
N TRP A 135 -23.86 -4.10 13.61
CA TRP A 135 -23.41 -5.00 14.69
C TRP A 135 -23.13 -6.44 14.23
N ARG A 136 -23.96 -6.98 13.33
CA ARG A 136 -23.70 -8.28 12.68
C ARG A 136 -22.38 -8.26 11.90
N ASN A 137 -22.07 -7.15 11.23
CA ASN A 137 -20.85 -7.02 10.46
C ASN A 137 -19.61 -6.77 11.35
N ILE A 138 -19.77 -6.17 12.53
CA ILE A 138 -18.75 -6.21 13.60
C ILE A 138 -18.45 -7.66 14.00
N ALA A 139 -19.48 -8.49 14.20
CA ALA A 139 -19.28 -9.90 14.55
C ALA A 139 -18.53 -10.67 13.45
N ARG A 140 -18.86 -10.44 12.16
CA ARG A 140 -18.11 -11.01 11.02
C ARG A 140 -16.65 -10.57 11.00
N ALA A 141 -16.40 -9.28 11.20
CA ALA A 141 -15.05 -8.75 11.26
C ALA A 141 -14.25 -9.35 12.44
N LYS A 142 -14.83 -9.42 13.64
CA LYS A 142 -14.21 -10.06 14.82
C LYS A 142 -13.94 -11.54 14.59
N HIS A 143 -14.82 -12.25 13.87
CA HIS A 143 -14.59 -13.64 13.51
C HIS A 143 -13.29 -13.80 12.71
N MET A 144 -13.00 -12.94 11.74
CA MET A 144 -11.76 -13.03 10.94
C MET A 144 -10.53 -12.48 11.67
N LEU A 145 -10.67 -11.33 12.34
CA LEU A 145 -9.57 -10.62 12.99
C LEU A 145 -9.16 -11.25 14.33
N GLN A 146 -10.04 -12.03 14.95
CA GLN A 146 -9.83 -12.76 16.20
C GLN A 146 -9.22 -11.89 17.32
N PRO A 147 -9.82 -10.73 17.65
CA PRO A 147 -9.34 -9.93 18.76
C PRO A 147 -9.44 -10.70 20.08
N ASN A 148 -8.42 -10.56 20.94
CA ASN A 148 -8.47 -11.04 22.31
C ASN A 148 -7.59 -10.15 23.22
N PRO A 149 -7.84 -10.13 24.54
CA PRO A 149 -7.02 -9.38 25.49
C PRO A 149 -5.72 -10.09 25.86
N TYR A 150 -4.72 -9.32 26.30
CA TYR A 150 -3.47 -9.86 26.83
C TYR A 150 -3.75 -10.82 28.02
N PRO A 151 -3.30 -12.09 27.98
CA PRO A 151 -3.69 -13.12 28.93
C PRO A 151 -2.82 -13.13 30.20
N GLU A 152 -2.64 -11.98 30.86
CA GLU A 152 -1.81 -11.83 32.07
C GLU A 152 -2.09 -12.95 33.10
N GLY A 153 -1.03 -13.60 33.58
CA GLY A 153 -1.09 -14.62 34.63
C GLY A 153 -1.63 -15.98 34.17
N GLN A 154 -2.11 -16.10 32.93
CA GLN A 154 -2.55 -17.37 32.35
C GLN A 154 -1.37 -18.02 31.61
N ASN A 155 -1.23 -19.34 31.66
CA ASN A 155 -0.25 -20.10 30.86
C ASN A 155 1.20 -19.54 30.84
N GLY A 156 1.64 -18.89 31.93
CA GLY A 156 2.97 -18.31 32.06
C GLY A 156 3.15 -16.90 31.45
N TRP A 157 2.10 -16.25 30.97
CA TRP A 157 2.17 -14.87 30.46
C TRP A 157 2.44 -13.86 31.60
N PRO A 158 3.53 -13.08 31.54
CA PRO A 158 3.98 -12.23 32.64
C PRO A 158 3.13 -10.97 32.81
N LYS A 159 3.26 -10.31 33.96
CA LYS A 159 2.83 -8.91 34.09
C LYS A 159 3.71 -8.01 33.23
N LEU A 160 3.12 -7.02 32.57
CA LEU A 160 3.87 -6.06 31.75
C LEU A 160 4.07 -4.77 32.55
N PRO A 161 5.31 -4.26 32.69
CA PRO A 161 5.57 -3.05 33.48
C PRO A 161 4.76 -1.83 33.00
N LYS A 162 4.59 -1.66 31.69
CA LYS A 162 3.72 -0.61 31.11
C LYS A 162 2.25 -0.73 31.47
N ALA A 163 1.72 -1.95 31.60
CA ALA A 163 0.33 -2.14 32.01
C ALA A 163 0.15 -1.83 33.49
N GLU A 164 1.14 -2.15 34.33
CA GLU A 164 1.14 -1.76 35.75
C GLU A 164 1.26 -0.23 35.91
N ALA A 165 2.10 0.42 35.10
CA ALA A 165 2.19 1.88 35.06
C ALA A 165 0.84 2.51 34.66
N MET A 166 0.18 1.98 33.62
CA MET A 166 -1.18 2.43 33.25
C MET A 166 -2.21 2.25 34.37
N LYS A 167 -2.19 1.13 35.10
CA LYS A 167 -3.08 0.91 36.25
C LYS A 167 -2.84 1.98 37.33
N LYS A 168 -1.58 2.36 37.58
CA LYS A 168 -1.23 3.43 38.52
C LYS A 168 -1.66 4.81 38.02
N SER A 169 -1.41 5.13 36.75
CA SER A 169 -1.90 6.35 36.11
C SER A 169 -3.43 6.48 36.23
N ALA A 170 -4.16 5.40 35.90
CA ALA A 170 -5.61 5.37 36.02
C ALA A 170 -6.08 5.62 37.46
N ALA A 171 -5.47 4.93 38.44
CA ALA A 171 -5.82 5.10 39.84
C ALA A 171 -5.58 6.54 40.34
N GLY A 172 -4.47 7.17 39.94
CA GLY A 172 -4.18 8.57 40.26
C GLY A 172 -5.17 9.56 39.64
N MET A 173 -5.78 9.20 38.51
CA MET A 173 -6.87 9.96 37.88
C MET A 173 -8.25 9.64 38.48
N GLY A 174 -8.35 8.74 39.46
CA GLY A 174 -9.62 8.25 39.99
C GLY A 174 -10.38 7.33 39.02
N GLN A 175 -9.67 6.63 38.15
CA GLN A 175 -10.17 5.80 37.06
C GLN A 175 -9.60 4.37 37.15
N THR A 176 -10.02 3.50 36.24
CA THR A 176 -9.49 2.14 36.10
C THR A 176 -8.92 1.90 34.71
N ALA A 177 -7.79 1.21 34.64
CA ALA A 177 -7.27 0.67 33.38
C ALA A 177 -7.79 -0.76 33.14
N LYS A 178 -8.06 -1.11 31.88
CA LYS A 178 -8.46 -2.47 31.47
C LYS A 178 -7.64 -2.93 30.25
N TYR A 179 -7.53 -4.23 30.07
CA TYR A 179 -6.93 -4.80 28.85
C TYR A 179 -7.87 -4.66 27.64
N LEU A 180 -7.30 -4.33 26.49
CA LEU A 180 -7.98 -4.16 25.22
C LEU A 180 -8.02 -5.45 24.40
N ASP A 181 -9.10 -5.61 23.66
CA ASP A 181 -9.20 -6.56 22.54
C ASP A 181 -8.22 -6.16 21.43
N ILE A 182 -7.18 -6.98 21.20
CA ILE A 182 -6.18 -6.77 20.14
C ILE A 182 -6.09 -7.96 19.20
N ASN A 183 -5.82 -7.73 17.92
CA ASN A 183 -5.70 -8.77 16.88
C ASN A 183 -4.30 -9.44 16.94
N VAL A 184 -3.96 -10.02 18.09
CA VAL A 184 -2.69 -10.69 18.36
C VAL A 184 -2.98 -12.07 18.95
N THR A 185 -2.34 -13.12 18.44
CA THR A 185 -2.43 -14.45 19.05
C THR A 185 -1.39 -14.65 20.15
N PHE A 186 -1.81 -15.35 21.20
CA PHE A 186 -0.99 -15.78 22.34
C PHE A 186 -0.89 -17.31 22.43
N LYS A 187 -1.10 -17.97 21.29
CA LYS A 187 -0.94 -19.41 21.11
C LYS A 187 -0.56 -19.70 19.67
N ASP A 188 0.17 -20.78 19.48
CA ASP A 188 0.40 -21.35 18.15
C ASP A 188 -0.88 -22.02 17.64
N GLY A 189 -1.12 -21.92 16.34
CA GLY A 189 -2.25 -22.59 15.69
C GLY A 189 -2.65 -21.93 14.39
N LYS A 190 -3.75 -22.40 13.80
CA LYS A 190 -4.33 -21.78 12.62
C LYS A 190 -5.35 -20.72 12.98
N ASN A 191 -5.35 -19.62 12.23
CA ASN A 191 -6.41 -18.64 12.29
C ASN A 191 -7.62 -19.04 11.43
N ASN A 192 -8.67 -18.22 11.47
CA ASN A 192 -9.90 -18.51 10.74
C ASN A 192 -9.75 -18.45 9.20
N ALA A 193 -8.65 -17.91 8.67
CA ALA A 193 -8.32 -17.97 7.25
C ALA A 193 -7.44 -19.20 6.89
N GLY A 194 -7.24 -20.12 7.83
CA GLY A 194 -6.42 -21.32 7.67
C GLY A 194 -4.90 -21.08 7.65
N GLN A 195 -4.45 -19.87 8.00
CA GLN A 195 -3.04 -19.51 8.06
C GLN A 195 -2.44 -19.88 9.41
N ASP A 196 -1.21 -20.42 9.38
CA ASP A 196 -0.44 -20.67 10.60
C ASP A 196 -0.06 -19.33 11.26
N GLN A 197 -0.41 -19.19 12.53
CA GLN A 197 0.01 -18.10 13.40
C GLN A 197 0.79 -18.65 14.58
N TYR A 198 1.72 -17.83 15.06
CA TYR A 198 2.60 -18.18 16.16
C TYR A 198 2.39 -17.19 17.30
N GLU A 199 2.53 -17.66 18.53
CA GLU A 199 2.34 -16.85 19.73
C GLU A 199 3.23 -15.59 19.74
N CYS A 200 2.72 -14.52 20.35
CA CYS A 200 3.44 -13.28 20.53
C CYS A 200 4.76 -13.46 21.29
N LYS A 201 5.86 -12.89 20.76
CA LYS A 201 7.18 -12.91 21.42
C LYS A 201 7.44 -11.69 22.32
N LEU A 202 6.39 -10.94 22.66
CA LEU A 202 6.42 -9.78 23.58
C LEU A 202 7.50 -8.73 23.24
N CYS A 203 7.82 -8.60 21.96
CA CYS A 203 8.97 -7.81 21.51
C CYS A 203 8.71 -6.31 21.38
N GLY A 204 7.46 -5.85 21.45
CA GLY A 204 7.12 -4.43 21.35
C GLY A 204 7.22 -3.76 19.96
N ASP A 205 7.69 -4.46 18.93
CA ASP A 205 7.97 -3.89 17.59
C ASP A 205 6.76 -3.86 16.63
N CYS A 206 5.52 -3.87 17.14
CA CYS A 206 4.33 -4.03 16.29
C CYS A 206 4.19 -2.95 15.20
N MET A 207 4.64 -1.72 15.49
CA MET A 207 4.52 -0.57 14.58
C MET A 207 5.57 -0.54 13.46
N THR A 208 6.57 -1.41 13.52
CA THR A 208 7.53 -1.61 12.42
C THR A 208 7.24 -2.90 11.63
N GLY A 209 6.17 -3.60 11.98
CA GLY A 209 5.80 -4.89 11.39
C GLY A 209 6.20 -6.08 12.27
N CYS A 210 5.29 -7.06 12.39
CA CYS A 210 5.52 -8.23 13.22
C CYS A 210 6.32 -9.29 12.47
N ASN A 211 7.57 -9.50 12.91
CA ASN A 211 8.45 -10.53 12.35
C ASN A 211 8.16 -11.96 12.83
N TYR A 212 7.17 -12.15 13.70
CA TYR A 212 6.91 -13.42 14.37
C TYR A 212 5.56 -14.05 14.00
N GLY A 213 4.77 -13.42 13.11
CA GLY A 213 3.47 -13.97 12.68
C GLY A 213 2.33 -13.90 13.72
N ALA A 214 2.54 -13.21 14.84
CA ALA A 214 1.55 -13.11 15.92
C ALA A 214 0.42 -12.11 15.63
N LYS A 215 0.70 -11.03 14.88
CA LYS A 215 -0.33 -10.07 14.46
C LYS A 215 -1.23 -10.71 13.40
N ASN A 216 -2.54 -10.75 13.64
CA ASN A 216 -3.52 -11.20 12.67
C ASN A 216 -3.88 -10.05 11.69
N THR A 217 -2.90 -9.62 10.92
CA THR A 217 -3.02 -8.54 9.91
C THR A 217 -3.87 -8.98 8.72
N THR A 218 -4.24 -8.05 7.83
CA THR A 218 -4.99 -8.43 6.61
C THR A 218 -4.19 -9.33 5.67
N LEU A 219 -2.85 -9.25 5.73
CA LEU A 219 -1.92 -10.18 5.07
C LEU A 219 -1.98 -11.60 5.65
N MET A 220 -2.40 -11.74 6.92
CA MET A 220 -2.53 -13.04 7.59
C MET A 220 -3.95 -13.60 7.54
N ASN A 221 -4.97 -12.83 7.13
CA ASN A 221 -6.36 -13.30 7.09
C ASN A 221 -7.07 -13.09 5.74
N TYR A 222 -7.66 -11.91 5.49
CA TYR A 222 -8.51 -11.65 4.34
C TYR A 222 -7.79 -11.79 2.99
N LEU A 223 -6.51 -11.41 2.89
CA LEU A 223 -5.76 -11.52 1.62
C LEU A 223 -5.43 -12.98 1.26
N PRO A 224 -4.92 -13.82 2.17
CA PRO A 224 -4.83 -15.26 1.94
C PRO A 224 -6.18 -15.88 1.57
N ASP A 225 -7.26 -15.49 2.25
CA ASP A 225 -8.60 -15.97 1.97
C ASP A 225 -9.08 -15.57 0.56
N ALA A 226 -8.83 -14.33 0.13
CA ALA A 226 -9.11 -13.88 -1.23
C ALA A 226 -8.35 -14.70 -2.26
N LYS A 227 -7.04 -14.91 -2.05
CA LYS A 227 -6.18 -15.70 -2.94
C LYS A 227 -6.67 -17.15 -3.05
N ASN A 228 -7.09 -17.73 -1.93
CA ASN A 228 -7.66 -19.08 -1.85
C ASN A 228 -8.95 -19.24 -2.68
N HIS A 229 -9.68 -18.14 -2.92
CA HIS A 229 -10.90 -18.12 -3.73
C HIS A 229 -10.67 -17.53 -5.14
N GLY A 230 -9.42 -17.45 -5.59
CA GLY A 230 -9.09 -17.10 -6.98
C GLY A 230 -8.78 -15.63 -7.23
N ALA A 231 -8.67 -14.79 -6.20
CA ALA A 231 -8.21 -13.41 -6.38
C ALA A 231 -6.79 -13.37 -6.94
N GLU A 232 -6.57 -12.51 -7.92
CA GLU A 232 -5.26 -12.17 -8.45
C GLU A 232 -4.80 -10.88 -7.78
N ILE A 233 -3.60 -10.90 -7.19
CA ILE A 233 -3.10 -9.82 -6.32
C ILE A 233 -1.80 -9.30 -6.92
N PHE A 234 -1.75 -8.02 -7.25
CA PHE A 234 -0.59 -7.40 -7.88
C PHE A 234 -0.06 -6.28 -6.99
N THR A 235 1.24 -6.35 -6.68
CA THR A 235 1.94 -5.35 -5.85
C THR A 235 2.78 -4.41 -6.71
N GLU A 236 3.18 -3.28 -6.14
CA GLU A 236 3.94 -2.24 -6.84
C GLU A 236 3.18 -1.64 -8.04
N VAL A 237 1.84 -1.64 -7.97
CA VAL A 237 0.91 -1.07 -8.95
C VAL A 237 0.16 0.11 -8.31
N SER A 238 0.48 1.34 -8.74
CA SER A 238 -0.21 2.55 -8.27
C SER A 238 -1.33 2.93 -9.22
N VAL A 239 -2.58 2.75 -8.79
CA VAL A 239 -3.72 3.38 -9.46
C VAL A 239 -3.63 4.89 -9.32
N LYS A 240 -3.98 5.59 -10.39
CA LYS A 240 -3.92 7.06 -10.50
C LYS A 240 -5.32 7.65 -10.53
N TYR A 241 -6.16 7.20 -11.45
CA TYR A 241 -7.53 7.67 -11.59
C TYR A 241 -8.39 6.57 -12.21
N ILE A 242 -9.70 6.80 -12.22
CA ILE A 242 -10.68 5.92 -12.85
C ILE A 242 -11.49 6.72 -13.86
N SER A 243 -11.94 6.07 -14.93
CA SER A 243 -12.83 6.65 -15.92
C SER A 243 -13.94 5.67 -16.30
N ARG A 244 -15.03 6.20 -16.83
CA ARG A 244 -16.13 5.41 -17.40
C ARG A 244 -15.91 5.28 -18.91
N GLY A 245 -15.80 4.06 -19.41
CA GLY A 245 -15.73 3.79 -20.85
C GLY A 245 -17.07 4.00 -21.54
N ALA A 246 -17.05 4.25 -22.85
CA ALA A 246 -18.27 4.46 -23.65
C ALA A 246 -19.21 3.25 -23.69
N ASN A 247 -18.68 2.05 -23.45
CA ASN A 247 -19.42 0.80 -23.33
C ASN A 247 -20.07 0.58 -21.94
N GLY A 248 -19.91 1.52 -21.01
CA GLY A 248 -20.45 1.44 -19.65
C GLY A 248 -19.56 0.74 -18.63
N LYS A 249 -18.43 0.14 -19.05
CA LYS A 249 -17.42 -0.46 -18.15
C LYS A 249 -16.55 0.61 -17.50
N TRP A 250 -15.91 0.24 -16.38
CA TRP A 250 -14.90 1.08 -15.73
C TRP A 250 -13.52 0.81 -16.29
N SER A 251 -12.71 1.85 -16.41
CA SER A 251 -11.27 1.76 -16.71
C SER A 251 -10.49 2.27 -15.50
N VAL A 252 -9.61 1.43 -14.97
CA VAL A 252 -8.74 1.73 -13.83
C VAL A 252 -7.34 2.01 -14.35
N HIS A 253 -6.89 3.25 -14.25
CA HIS A 253 -5.62 3.71 -14.79
C HIS A 253 -4.50 3.62 -13.75
N TYR A 254 -3.38 2.98 -14.10
CA TYR A 254 -2.32 2.66 -13.14
C TYR A 254 -0.90 2.80 -13.71
N LYS A 255 0.08 2.83 -12.81
CA LYS A 255 1.52 2.77 -13.11
C LYS A 255 2.19 1.62 -12.37
N ILE A 256 3.07 0.93 -13.07
CA ILE A 256 3.96 -0.08 -12.49
C ILE A 256 5.17 0.65 -11.90
N GLN A 257 5.30 0.69 -10.57
CA GLN A 257 6.34 1.46 -9.88
C GLN A 257 7.75 0.95 -10.20
N THR A 258 7.85 -0.33 -10.51
CA THR A 258 9.09 -1.02 -10.83
C THR A 258 9.60 -0.71 -12.25
N ALA A 259 8.72 -0.37 -13.19
CA ALA A 259 9.07 -0.25 -14.61
C ALA A 259 9.92 0.99 -14.94
N ASN A 260 9.88 2.04 -14.11
CA ASN A 260 10.46 3.36 -14.40
C ASN A 260 10.07 3.90 -15.80
N SER A 261 8.88 3.54 -16.31
CA SER A 261 8.43 3.90 -17.66
C SER A 261 8.22 5.41 -17.82
N GLU A 262 8.10 6.15 -16.72
CA GLU A 262 7.98 7.60 -16.72
C GLU A 262 9.21 8.32 -17.30
N ILE A 263 10.40 7.71 -17.29
CA ILE A 263 11.62 8.33 -17.88
C ILE A 263 11.50 8.46 -19.40
N PHE A 264 10.59 7.71 -20.00
CA PHE A 264 10.22 7.75 -21.41
C PHE A 264 8.95 8.56 -21.68
N GLY A 265 8.33 9.15 -20.65
CA GLY A 265 7.05 9.84 -20.79
C GLY A 265 5.89 8.90 -21.15
N ALA A 266 5.97 7.64 -20.72
CA ALA A 266 4.90 6.67 -20.96
C ALA A 266 3.61 7.09 -20.23
N PRO A 267 2.44 7.04 -20.90
CA PRO A 267 1.14 7.22 -20.24
C PRO A 267 0.85 6.10 -19.24
N GLU A 268 -0.18 6.29 -18.42
CA GLU A 268 -0.70 5.25 -17.55
C GLU A 268 -1.20 4.04 -18.34
N LEU A 269 -1.02 2.84 -17.77
CA LEU A 269 -1.73 1.64 -18.21
C LEU A 269 -3.17 1.68 -17.71
N PHE A 270 -4.02 0.81 -18.21
CA PHE A 270 -5.39 0.63 -17.74
C PHE A 270 -5.80 -0.85 -17.75
N VAL A 271 -6.74 -1.19 -16.88
CA VAL A 271 -7.47 -2.46 -16.87
C VAL A 271 -8.96 -2.15 -16.75
N THR A 272 -9.80 -2.93 -17.42
CA THR A 272 -11.25 -2.70 -17.39
C THR A 272 -11.95 -3.57 -16.34
N ALA A 273 -13.06 -3.09 -15.79
CA ALA A 273 -13.86 -3.84 -14.83
C ALA A 273 -15.36 -3.55 -14.93
N ASP A 274 -16.19 -4.51 -14.50
CA ASP A 274 -17.63 -4.27 -14.32
C ASP A 274 -17.91 -3.53 -12.99
N ILE A 275 -17.15 -3.87 -11.94
CA ILE A 275 -17.19 -3.21 -10.63
C ILE A 275 -15.78 -2.75 -10.22
N VAL A 276 -15.68 -1.55 -9.66
CA VAL A 276 -14.47 -1.01 -9.02
C VAL A 276 -14.75 -0.73 -7.56
N VAL A 277 -13.93 -1.28 -6.67
CA VAL A 277 -13.95 -0.98 -5.23
C VAL A 277 -12.67 -0.26 -4.84
N ILE A 278 -12.78 1.02 -4.48
CA ILE A 278 -11.65 1.81 -3.98
C ILE A 278 -11.51 1.57 -2.47
N GLY A 279 -10.35 1.06 -2.07
CA GLY A 279 -9.97 0.80 -0.68
C GLY A 279 -8.51 1.23 -0.40
N ALA A 280 -8.10 2.37 -0.96
CA ALA A 280 -6.75 2.92 -0.92
C ALA A 280 -6.45 3.75 0.37
N GLY A 281 -7.34 3.68 1.36
CA GLY A 281 -7.32 4.48 2.59
C GLY A 281 -7.86 5.90 2.37
N SER A 282 -8.13 6.62 3.47
CA SER A 282 -8.72 7.98 3.44
C SER A 282 -8.04 8.90 2.41
N LEU A 283 -6.71 9.02 2.48
CA LEU A 283 -5.93 9.84 1.55
C LEU A 283 -5.97 9.30 0.12
N GLY A 284 -5.64 8.02 -0.08
CA GLY A 284 -5.50 7.44 -1.42
C GLY A 284 -6.81 7.39 -2.19
N SER A 285 -7.90 7.03 -1.53
CA SER A 285 -9.23 6.97 -2.14
C SER A 285 -9.74 8.35 -2.53
N THR A 286 -9.52 9.34 -1.66
CA THR A 286 -9.84 10.74 -1.95
C THR A 286 -9.01 11.27 -3.11
N GLU A 287 -7.70 10.99 -3.11
CA GLU A 287 -6.77 11.45 -4.15
C GLU A 287 -7.13 10.87 -5.53
N ILE A 288 -7.45 9.57 -5.61
CA ILE A 288 -7.92 8.93 -6.84
C ILE A 288 -9.20 9.61 -7.35
N LEU A 289 -10.15 9.89 -6.45
CA LEU A 289 -11.43 10.47 -6.83
C LEU A 289 -11.29 11.94 -7.28
N LEU A 290 -10.46 12.74 -6.59
CA LEU A 290 -10.14 14.10 -7.01
C LEU A 290 -9.51 14.13 -8.41
N ARG A 291 -8.51 13.28 -8.68
CA ARG A 291 -7.89 13.18 -10.02
C ARG A 291 -8.89 12.74 -11.09
N SER A 292 -9.79 11.81 -10.73
CA SER A 292 -10.84 11.33 -11.64
C SER A 292 -11.83 12.44 -11.97
N LYS A 293 -12.17 13.30 -10.99
CA LYS A 293 -13.03 14.47 -11.16
C LYS A 293 -12.40 15.53 -12.07
N GLU A 294 -11.12 15.84 -11.87
CA GLU A 294 -10.35 16.74 -12.77
C GLU A 294 -10.31 16.22 -14.23
N ARG A 295 -10.49 14.90 -14.42
CA ARG A 295 -10.53 14.22 -15.72
C ARG A 295 -11.94 13.98 -16.25
N GLY A 296 -12.96 14.60 -15.63
CA GLY A 296 -14.33 14.61 -16.13
C GLY A 296 -15.28 13.58 -15.51
N LEU A 297 -14.85 12.78 -14.52
CA LEU A 297 -15.79 11.97 -13.76
C LEU A 297 -16.68 12.89 -12.90
N THR A 298 -17.99 12.88 -13.15
CA THR A 298 -18.91 13.67 -12.31
C THR A 298 -19.09 12.99 -10.96
N THR A 299 -18.87 13.71 -9.87
CA THR A 299 -19.06 13.23 -8.49
C THR A 299 -19.58 14.39 -7.63
N SER A 300 -19.96 14.11 -6.39
CA SER A 300 -20.29 15.15 -5.40
C SER A 300 -19.19 16.23 -5.27
N ASN A 301 -19.59 17.44 -4.87
CA ASN A 301 -18.70 18.53 -4.46
C ASN A 301 -18.14 18.35 -3.04
N LYS A 302 -18.52 17.28 -2.34
CA LYS A 302 -17.99 16.93 -1.02
C LYS A 302 -16.70 16.10 -1.05
N VAL A 303 -16.21 15.73 -2.23
CA VAL A 303 -14.91 15.04 -2.33
C VAL A 303 -13.80 15.92 -1.76
N GLY A 304 -13.06 15.38 -0.81
CA GLY A 304 -12.01 16.08 -0.07
C GLY A 304 -12.49 16.75 1.23
N GLU A 305 -13.79 16.87 1.46
CA GLU A 305 -14.32 17.49 2.67
C GLU A 305 -14.36 16.50 3.85
N ARG A 306 -14.51 17.04 5.06
CA ARG A 306 -14.71 16.29 6.31
C ARG A 306 -13.57 15.32 6.65
N PHE A 307 -12.33 15.71 6.39
CA PHE A 307 -11.17 14.97 6.87
C PHE A 307 -11.02 15.13 8.38
N THR A 308 -10.75 14.03 9.07
CA THR A 308 -10.51 13.98 10.52
C THR A 308 -9.24 13.20 10.86
N GLY A 309 -8.51 13.68 11.88
CA GLY A 309 -7.36 13.00 12.47
C GLY A 309 -7.76 12.07 13.63
N ASN A 310 -9.07 11.88 13.84
CA ASN A 310 -9.66 11.06 14.89
C ASN A 310 -9.25 11.51 16.31
N GLY A 311 -8.95 12.80 16.47
CA GLY A 311 -8.45 13.37 17.71
C GLY A 311 -7.14 12.76 18.20
N ASP A 312 -6.32 12.22 17.30
CA ASP A 312 -5.08 11.53 17.65
C ASP A 312 -4.09 12.46 18.37
N VAL A 313 -3.62 12.03 19.55
CA VAL A 313 -2.49 12.66 20.25
C VAL A 313 -1.50 11.60 20.72
N LEU A 314 -0.22 11.88 20.47
CA LEU A 314 0.90 11.15 21.05
C LEU A 314 1.50 11.98 22.17
N GLY A 315 1.61 11.41 23.37
CA GLY A 315 2.27 12.05 24.52
C GLY A 315 3.21 11.10 25.23
N PHE A 316 4.13 11.65 26.02
CA PHE A 316 5.10 10.86 26.78
C PHE A 316 5.16 11.30 28.24
N GLY A 317 5.05 10.34 29.16
CA GLY A 317 5.49 10.51 30.54
C GLY A 317 6.95 10.08 30.64
N TYR A 318 7.88 11.03 30.71
CA TYR A 318 9.32 10.79 30.66
C TYR A 318 9.91 10.60 32.06
N ASN A 319 10.90 9.70 32.18
CA ASN A 319 11.70 9.50 33.38
C ASN A 319 10.88 9.25 34.67
N CYS A 320 9.79 8.50 34.54
CA CYS A 320 8.88 8.11 35.61
C CYS A 320 9.60 7.36 36.75
N ASP A 321 8.99 7.36 37.94
CA ASP A 321 9.51 6.58 39.07
C ASP A 321 9.35 5.09 38.82
N GLU A 322 8.25 4.73 38.16
CA GLU A 322 7.97 3.40 37.69
C GLU A 322 8.85 3.04 36.49
N ARG A 323 9.38 1.82 36.50
CA ARG A 323 9.96 1.24 35.30
C ARG A 323 8.84 0.82 34.36
N VAL A 324 8.82 1.36 33.15
CA VAL A 324 7.72 1.15 32.20
C VAL A 324 8.07 0.12 31.11
N ASN A 325 9.35 0.09 30.68
CA ASN A 325 9.88 -0.84 29.69
C ASN A 325 9.10 -0.84 28.35
N THR A 326 9.12 0.28 27.63
CA THR A 326 8.34 0.47 26.38
C THR A 326 9.15 0.33 25.09
N VAL A 327 10.47 0.11 25.17
CA VAL A 327 11.34 0.04 23.99
C VAL A 327 11.39 -1.38 23.43
N GLY A 328 10.91 -1.54 22.19
CA GLY A 328 10.87 -2.82 21.49
C GLY A 328 12.25 -3.40 21.16
N PHE A 329 12.32 -4.69 20.90
CA PHE A 329 13.58 -5.45 20.79
C PHE A 329 14.45 -5.02 19.61
N GLY A 330 13.86 -4.64 18.48
CA GLY A 330 14.61 -4.35 17.25
C GLY A 330 15.47 -5.54 16.80
N PRO A 331 16.82 -5.41 16.76
CA PRO A 331 17.68 -6.51 16.34
C PRO A 331 17.87 -7.60 17.41
N HIS A 332 17.51 -7.34 18.67
CA HIS A 332 17.67 -8.28 19.77
C HIS A 332 16.77 -9.52 19.59
N ALA A 333 17.26 -10.69 20.04
CA ALA A 333 16.52 -11.93 19.93
C ALA A 333 15.46 -12.04 21.05
N PRO A 334 14.32 -12.71 20.80
CA PRO A 334 13.38 -13.01 21.87
C PRO A 334 14.05 -13.68 23.07
N GLY A 335 13.75 -13.19 24.27
CA GLY A 335 14.33 -13.69 25.53
C GLY A 335 15.66 -13.05 25.93
N SER A 336 16.29 -12.20 25.10
CA SER A 336 17.50 -11.46 25.50
C SER A 336 17.20 -10.16 26.26
N LEU A 337 15.95 -9.71 26.26
CA LEU A 337 15.45 -8.53 26.95
C LEU A 337 14.16 -8.89 27.70
N ASP A 338 13.85 -8.12 28.73
CA ASP A 338 12.60 -8.26 29.47
C ASP A 338 11.39 -8.08 28.54
N PRO A 339 10.29 -8.83 28.77
CA PRO A 339 9.07 -8.70 27.99
C PRO A 339 8.52 -7.26 27.98
N VAL A 340 8.36 -6.71 26.77
CA VAL A 340 7.75 -5.40 26.53
C VAL A 340 6.24 -5.56 26.33
N GLY A 341 5.84 -6.62 25.63
CA GLY A 341 4.46 -6.91 25.25
C GLY A 341 4.06 -6.36 23.87
N PRO A 342 2.82 -6.60 23.41
CA PRO A 342 2.26 -5.93 22.24
C PRO A 342 2.32 -4.39 22.36
N CYS A 343 2.31 -3.65 21.25
CA CYS A 343 2.44 -2.19 21.26
C CYS A 343 1.41 -1.50 22.15
N ILE A 344 0.14 -1.85 21.99
CA ILE A 344 -0.95 -1.41 22.85
C ILE A 344 -1.51 -2.65 23.54
N THR A 345 -1.79 -2.53 24.83
CA THR A 345 -2.38 -3.61 25.64
C THR A 345 -3.51 -3.12 26.52
N SER A 346 -3.42 -1.90 27.04
CA SER A 346 -4.23 -1.38 28.13
C SER A 346 -4.82 -0.02 27.79
N VAL A 347 -5.96 0.28 28.38
CA VAL A 347 -6.71 1.51 28.13
C VAL A 347 -7.28 2.12 29.40
N ILE A 348 -7.25 3.45 29.49
CA ILE A 348 -8.10 4.26 30.37
C ILE A 348 -9.21 4.82 29.47
N ASP A 349 -10.44 4.36 29.70
CA ASP A 349 -11.60 4.63 28.85
C ASP A 349 -12.45 5.73 29.48
N LEU A 350 -12.36 6.96 28.95
CA LEU A 350 -13.05 8.15 29.46
C LEU A 350 -14.15 8.63 28.50
N ARG A 351 -14.67 7.74 27.65
CA ARG A 351 -15.59 8.10 26.56
C ARG A 351 -16.99 8.50 27.02
N GLU A 352 -17.52 7.85 28.05
CA GLU A 352 -18.90 8.05 28.52
C GLU A 352 -19.11 9.39 29.26
N GLN A 353 -18.95 10.49 28.52
CA GLN A 353 -19.18 11.86 28.96
C GLN A 353 -20.59 12.34 28.59
N PRO A 354 -21.15 13.36 29.29
CA PRO A 354 -22.45 13.93 28.94
C PRO A 354 -22.55 14.42 27.48
N VAL A 355 -21.44 14.90 26.95
CA VAL A 355 -21.27 15.33 25.55
C VAL A 355 -20.32 14.35 24.86
N LEU A 356 -20.71 13.83 23.69
CA LEU A 356 -19.92 12.81 22.96
C LEU A 356 -18.50 13.29 22.68
N GLU A 357 -18.37 14.55 22.25
CA GLU A 357 -17.12 15.14 21.81
C GLU A 357 -16.10 15.36 22.95
N ALA A 358 -16.54 15.26 24.21
CA ALA A 358 -15.66 15.30 25.38
C ALA A 358 -15.05 13.93 25.71
N GLY A 359 -15.48 12.87 25.02
CA GLY A 359 -14.99 11.51 25.21
C GLY A 359 -13.53 11.34 24.76
N ILE A 360 -12.73 10.68 25.58
CA ILE A 360 -11.30 10.44 25.33
C ILE A 360 -10.97 8.98 25.66
N VAL A 361 -10.06 8.38 24.89
CA VAL A 361 -9.43 7.10 25.20
C VAL A 361 -7.93 7.30 25.32
N ILE A 362 -7.32 6.80 26.41
CA ILE A 362 -5.86 6.86 26.61
C ILE A 362 -5.30 5.44 26.64
N GLU A 363 -4.48 5.09 25.67
CA GLU A 363 -3.87 3.77 25.48
C GLU A 363 -2.36 3.81 25.80
N ASP A 364 -1.81 2.71 26.30
CA ASP A 364 -0.35 2.57 26.40
C ASP A 364 0.28 2.35 25.02
N GLY A 365 1.49 2.85 24.81
CA GLY A 365 2.25 2.62 23.58
C GLY A 365 3.64 2.05 23.83
N ASN A 366 4.29 1.64 22.74
CA ASN A 366 5.70 1.25 22.73
C ASN A 366 6.48 2.12 21.73
N VAL A 367 7.79 2.24 21.95
CA VAL A 367 8.72 2.78 20.96
C VAL A 367 9.41 1.61 20.26
N PRO A 368 9.22 1.38 18.95
CA PRO A 368 9.84 0.24 18.27
C PRO A 368 11.36 0.32 18.30
N GLY A 369 12.02 -0.82 18.52
CA GLY A 369 13.48 -0.87 18.68
C GLY A 369 14.25 -0.39 17.46
N ALA A 370 13.66 -0.54 16.26
CA ALA A 370 14.28 -0.06 15.02
C ALA A 370 14.39 1.48 14.96
N VAL A 371 13.53 2.22 15.68
CA VAL A 371 13.51 3.70 15.67
C VAL A 371 13.97 4.33 16.99
N ALA A 372 14.00 3.57 18.10
CA ALA A 372 14.37 4.04 19.43
C ALA A 372 15.73 4.79 19.52
N PRO A 373 16.79 4.39 18.80
CA PRO A 373 18.06 5.12 18.82
C PRO A 373 17.96 6.57 18.34
N ALA A 374 17.01 6.88 17.44
CA ALA A 374 16.78 8.24 16.94
C ALA A 374 15.94 9.10 17.89
N ILE A 375 15.08 8.48 18.71
CA ILE A 375 14.15 9.17 19.62
C ILE A 375 14.81 9.54 20.96
N THR A 376 15.84 8.80 21.38
CA THR A 376 16.50 9.02 22.68
C THR A 376 17.09 10.43 22.84
N PRO A 377 17.87 10.97 21.87
CA PRO A 377 18.42 12.33 22.00
C PRO A 377 17.36 13.42 21.92
N SER A 378 16.27 13.20 21.15
CA SER A 378 15.21 14.20 20.99
C SER A 378 14.38 14.34 22.26
N MET A 379 14.01 13.24 22.92
CA MET A 379 13.24 13.27 24.18
C MET A 379 13.95 14.03 25.30
N LEU A 380 15.26 13.82 25.46
CA LEU A 380 16.05 14.57 26.44
C LEU A 380 16.08 16.08 26.13
N ALA A 381 16.22 16.46 24.86
CA ALA A 381 16.21 17.86 24.46
C ALA A 381 14.85 18.53 24.72
N ILE A 382 13.76 17.83 24.47
CA ILE A 382 12.39 18.34 24.67
C ILE A 382 12.08 18.44 26.17
N SER A 383 12.46 17.45 26.99
CA SER A 383 12.25 17.49 28.44
C SER A 383 12.96 18.69 29.08
N LYS A 384 14.20 18.99 28.66
CA LYS A 384 14.94 20.17 29.17
C LYS A 384 14.31 21.50 28.80
N LEU A 385 13.58 21.57 27.69
CA LEU A 385 12.95 22.80 27.19
C LEU A 385 11.53 23.00 27.73
N PHE A 386 10.78 21.92 27.95
CA PHE A 386 9.34 21.97 28.19
C PHE A 386 8.85 21.13 29.38
N GLY A 387 9.70 20.28 29.95
CA GLY A 387 9.40 19.52 31.17
C GLY A 387 9.29 20.45 32.38
N LYS A 388 8.31 20.21 33.24
CA LYS A 388 8.29 20.79 34.59
C LYS A 388 9.00 19.80 35.49
N GLU A 389 10.15 20.19 36.07
CA GLU A 389 10.84 19.35 37.05
C GLU A 389 9.94 19.16 38.28
N HIS A 390 9.31 17.99 38.39
CA HIS A 390 8.75 17.50 39.64
C HIS A 390 9.82 16.65 40.31
N ALA A 391 10.65 17.29 41.14
CA ALA A 391 11.53 16.60 42.06
C ALA A 391 11.09 16.91 43.48
N ASP A 392 10.63 15.89 44.21
CA ASP A 392 10.20 16.03 45.62
C ASP A 392 11.38 16.26 46.57
N GLY A 393 12.63 16.32 46.05
CA GLY A 393 13.84 16.66 46.78
C GLY A 393 15.15 16.40 46.02
N ILE A 394 16.29 16.74 46.64
CA ILE A 394 17.64 16.63 46.04
C ILE A 394 18.01 15.20 45.64
N VAL A 395 17.56 14.20 46.42
CA VAL A 395 17.84 12.78 46.15
C VAL A 395 17.10 12.31 44.90
N ASP A 396 15.86 12.75 44.71
CA ASP A 396 15.07 12.38 43.53
C ASP A 396 15.64 13.01 42.26
N PHE A 397 16.02 14.29 42.34
CA PHE A 397 16.75 14.99 41.27
C PHE A 397 18.03 14.23 40.86
N ALA A 398 18.85 13.80 41.82
CA ALA A 398 20.07 13.06 41.54
C ALA A 398 19.80 11.71 40.85
N LYS A 399 18.74 10.98 41.26
CA LYS A 399 18.32 9.73 40.61
C LYS A 399 17.87 9.96 39.17
N LYS A 400 17.04 10.97 38.93
CA LYS A 400 16.55 11.33 37.59
C LYS A 400 17.70 11.70 36.65
N LYS A 401 18.69 12.47 37.12
CA LYS A 401 19.90 12.79 36.34
C LYS A 401 20.81 11.60 36.10
N ALA A 402 20.94 10.69 37.06
CA ALA A 402 21.67 9.44 36.86
C ALA A 402 21.02 8.58 35.74
N ARG A 403 19.68 8.47 35.73
CA ARG A 403 18.93 7.77 34.68
C ARG A 403 19.06 8.42 33.29
N GLU A 404 19.09 9.75 33.21
CA GLU A 404 19.37 10.45 31.94
C GLU A 404 20.76 10.09 31.39
N LEU A 405 21.79 10.13 32.25
CA LEU A 405 23.16 9.77 31.86
C LEU A 405 23.26 8.30 31.43
N ASP A 406 22.61 7.39 32.16
CA ASP A 406 22.59 5.96 31.86
C ASP A 406 21.98 5.69 30.46
N SER A 407 20.91 6.40 30.09
CA SER A 407 20.30 6.29 28.75
C SER A 407 21.25 6.75 27.64
N MET A 408 22.03 7.81 27.90
CA MET A 408 22.99 8.31 26.92
C MET A 408 24.17 7.36 26.71
N VAL A 409 24.58 6.65 27.77
CA VAL A 409 25.75 5.75 27.75
C VAL A 409 25.38 4.35 27.26
N ARG A 410 24.31 3.76 27.80
CA ARG A 410 23.91 2.37 27.54
C ARG A 410 22.80 2.23 26.51
N GLY A 411 22.21 3.33 26.06
CA GLY A 411 21.20 3.37 25.01
C GLY A 411 19.76 3.28 25.52
N PRO A 412 18.78 3.14 24.60
CA PRO A 412 17.35 3.36 24.87
C PRO A 412 16.70 2.33 25.81
N HIS A 413 17.32 1.17 26.03
CA HIS A 413 16.79 0.11 26.90
C HIS A 413 17.13 0.31 28.38
N HIS A 414 17.75 1.43 28.73
CA HIS A 414 18.22 1.71 30.08
C HIS A 414 17.87 3.14 30.50
N GLY A 415 17.87 3.39 31.81
CA GLY A 415 17.74 4.71 32.38
C GLY A 415 16.37 5.38 32.14
N ALA A 416 16.39 6.68 31.85
CA ALA A 416 15.19 7.51 31.70
C ALA A 416 14.28 7.06 30.55
N VAL A 417 14.83 6.56 29.44
CA VAL A 417 14.02 6.06 28.31
C VAL A 417 13.27 4.78 28.66
N GLU A 418 13.89 3.88 29.42
CA GLU A 418 13.24 2.67 29.97
C GLU A 418 12.11 3.01 30.96
N HIS A 419 12.23 4.17 31.61
CA HIS A 419 11.25 4.77 32.50
C HIS A 419 10.28 5.73 31.78
N THR A 420 10.11 5.60 30.46
CA THR A 420 9.21 6.45 29.69
C THR A 420 7.94 5.71 29.28
N GLN A 421 6.78 6.26 29.65
CA GLN A 421 5.46 5.81 29.21
C GLN A 421 5.06 6.56 27.94
N ALA A 422 4.74 5.82 26.88
CA ALA A 422 4.08 6.39 25.71
C ALA A 422 2.55 6.32 25.89
N PHE A 423 1.87 7.41 25.59
CA PHE A 423 0.41 7.51 25.58
C PHE A 423 -0.07 7.77 24.17
N LEU A 424 -1.02 6.97 23.72
CA LEU A 424 -1.74 7.15 22.45
C LEU A 424 -3.17 7.48 22.77
N VAL A 425 -3.65 8.61 22.28
CA VAL A 425 -4.97 9.14 22.63
C VAL A 425 -5.82 9.25 21.38
N MET A 426 -7.08 8.86 21.48
CA MET A 426 -8.11 9.19 20.50
C MET A 426 -9.19 10.03 21.18
N ALA A 427 -9.70 11.01 20.43
CA ALA A 427 -10.71 11.96 20.90
C ALA A 427 -11.60 12.40 19.71
N HIS A 428 -12.40 13.44 19.92
CA HIS A 428 -13.25 14.00 18.87
C HIS A 428 -12.77 15.40 18.48
N ASP A 429 -12.08 15.49 17.34
CA ASP A 429 -11.85 16.77 16.66
C ASP A 429 -13.12 17.22 15.91
N ASP A 430 -13.12 18.44 15.35
CA ASP A 430 -14.28 18.96 14.62
C ASP A 430 -14.49 18.37 13.21
N GLY A 431 -13.57 17.52 12.74
CA GLY A 431 -13.59 16.91 11.40
C GLY A 431 -13.66 17.91 10.24
N ASN A 432 -13.20 19.15 10.41
CA ASN A 432 -13.28 20.19 9.37
C ASN A 432 -12.07 20.25 8.43
N GLY A 433 -11.21 19.23 8.46
CA GLY A 433 -10.08 19.14 7.54
C GLY A 433 -10.54 19.01 6.09
N LYS A 434 -9.72 19.54 5.17
CA LYS A 434 -9.96 19.45 3.73
C LYS A 434 -8.76 18.89 2.99
N MET A 435 -9.03 17.99 2.06
CA MET A 435 -8.07 17.42 1.13
C MET A 435 -8.32 17.95 -0.28
N SER A 436 -7.28 18.43 -0.94
CA SER A 436 -7.33 18.92 -2.32
C SER A 436 -6.08 18.51 -3.08
N LEU A 437 -6.10 18.59 -4.41
CA LEU A 437 -4.91 18.46 -5.24
C LEU A 437 -4.27 19.82 -5.48
N GLU A 438 -2.96 19.89 -5.39
CA GLU A 438 -2.12 21.02 -5.82
C GLU A 438 -0.97 20.41 -6.65
N ASP A 439 -0.93 20.70 -7.95
CA ASP A 439 0.03 20.12 -8.90
C ASP A 439 0.13 18.57 -8.86
N ASP A 440 -1.02 17.89 -8.84
CA ASP A 440 -1.15 16.41 -8.71
C ASP A 440 -0.67 15.82 -7.36
N HIS A 441 -0.35 16.68 -6.40
CA HIS A 441 -0.05 16.28 -5.02
C HIS A 441 -1.25 16.53 -4.11
N LEU A 442 -1.62 15.51 -3.33
CA LEU A 442 -2.61 15.67 -2.26
C LEU A 442 -2.08 16.66 -1.21
N LYS A 443 -2.94 17.56 -0.76
CA LYS A 443 -2.66 18.53 0.31
C LYS A 443 -3.78 18.48 1.33
N ILE A 444 -3.41 18.54 2.61
CA ILE A 444 -4.35 18.64 3.72
C ILE A 444 -4.28 20.05 4.29
N THR A 445 -5.44 20.68 4.45
CA THR A 445 -5.57 22.01 5.07
C THR A 445 -6.55 21.94 6.23
N TRP A 446 -6.14 22.44 7.40
CA TRP A 446 -6.98 22.42 8.60
C TRP A 446 -6.52 23.45 9.61
N LYS A 447 -6.69 24.71 9.23
CA LYS A 447 -6.15 25.84 9.99
C LYS A 447 -6.61 25.82 11.44
N GLY A 448 -5.65 25.68 12.35
CA GLY A 448 -5.90 25.79 13.80
C GLY A 448 -6.44 24.52 14.47
N VAL A 449 -6.37 23.35 13.83
CA VAL A 449 -6.78 22.07 14.43
C VAL A 449 -6.14 21.84 15.81
N GLY A 450 -4.82 22.04 15.95
CA GLY A 450 -4.11 21.87 17.23
C GLY A 450 -4.48 22.87 18.33
N LYS A 451 -5.40 23.81 18.08
CA LYS A 451 -5.92 24.80 19.05
C LYS A 451 -7.35 24.50 19.50
N GLN A 452 -7.95 23.40 19.03
CA GLN A 452 -9.29 23.02 19.47
C GLN A 452 -9.31 22.68 20.96
N PRO A 453 -10.40 22.97 21.69
CA PRO A 453 -10.49 22.77 23.14
C PRO A 453 -10.15 21.34 23.58
N ILE A 454 -10.56 20.33 22.80
CA ILE A 454 -10.32 18.92 23.10
C ILE A 454 -8.85 18.58 23.30
N PHE A 455 -7.93 19.21 22.57
CA PHE A 455 -6.48 18.97 22.72
C PHE A 455 -5.93 19.55 24.03
N THR A 456 -6.58 20.58 24.58
CA THR A 456 -6.25 21.11 25.91
C THR A 456 -6.71 20.14 27.01
N ASP A 457 -7.89 19.55 26.84
CA ASP A 457 -8.40 18.54 27.78
C ASP A 457 -7.55 17.27 27.75
N VAL A 458 -7.12 16.82 26.57
CA VAL A 458 -6.17 15.72 26.41
C VAL A 458 -4.84 16.02 27.10
N ASP A 459 -4.24 17.19 26.86
CA ASP A 459 -2.99 17.61 27.53
C ASP A 459 -3.13 17.56 29.06
N LYS A 460 -4.22 18.10 29.60
CA LYS A 460 -4.51 18.05 31.04
C LYS A 460 -4.59 16.61 31.55
N LYS A 461 -5.29 15.72 30.85
CA LYS A 461 -5.45 14.32 31.25
C LYS A 461 -4.14 13.54 31.19
N LEU A 462 -3.30 13.79 30.20
CA LEU A 462 -1.98 13.17 30.10
C LEU A 462 -1.01 13.67 31.18
N ARG A 463 -1.12 14.94 31.61
CA ARG A 463 -0.40 15.44 32.79
C ARG A 463 -0.82 14.72 34.05
N GLU A 464 -2.13 14.63 34.33
CA GLU A 464 -2.67 13.89 35.48
C GLU A 464 -2.18 12.43 35.48
N ALA A 465 -2.23 11.76 34.32
CA ALA A 465 -1.75 10.39 34.16
C ALA A 465 -0.24 10.23 34.43
N THR A 466 0.56 11.22 34.01
CA THR A 466 2.02 11.21 34.14
C THR A 466 2.46 11.53 35.58
N GLU A 467 1.83 12.52 36.21
CA GLU A 467 2.08 12.92 37.60
C GLU A 467 1.83 11.75 38.56
N ALA A 468 0.79 10.95 38.28
CA ALA A 468 0.45 9.74 39.05
C ALA A 468 1.56 8.65 39.08
N ILE A 469 2.53 8.71 38.17
CA ILE A 469 3.69 7.79 38.10
C ILE A 469 5.04 8.53 38.25
N GLY A 470 5.03 9.77 38.74
CA GLY A 470 6.23 10.56 39.07
C GLY A 470 7.04 11.03 37.85
N GLY A 471 6.44 11.00 36.65
CA GLY A 471 7.12 11.38 35.40
C GLY A 471 7.06 12.88 35.08
N GLU A 472 7.89 13.28 34.13
CA GLU A 472 7.80 14.59 33.48
C GLU A 472 6.95 14.46 32.22
N TYR A 473 5.83 15.17 32.14
CA TYR A 473 5.02 15.14 30.93
C TYR A 473 5.71 15.91 29.80
N VAL A 474 6.10 15.18 28.76
CA VAL A 474 6.72 15.68 27.55
C VAL A 474 5.65 15.74 26.46
N VAL A 475 5.28 16.98 26.13
CA VAL A 475 4.47 17.30 24.97
C VAL A 475 5.18 16.84 23.69
N ASN A 476 4.43 16.34 22.70
CA ASN A 476 4.96 16.03 21.37
C ASN A 476 5.82 17.19 20.85
N PRO A 477 7.07 16.96 20.40
CA PRO A 477 7.96 18.02 19.90
C PRO A 477 7.35 18.91 18.81
N THR A 478 6.47 18.36 17.96
CA THR A 478 5.77 19.14 16.92
C THR A 478 4.73 20.11 17.49
N TRP A 479 4.25 19.86 18.71
CA TRP A 479 3.30 20.70 19.43
C TRP A 479 3.99 21.81 20.25
N THR A 480 4.95 22.50 19.63
CA THR A 480 5.64 23.66 20.21
C THR A 480 5.36 24.92 19.41
N LYS A 481 5.42 26.10 20.06
CA LYS A 481 5.25 27.41 19.39
C LYS A 481 6.27 27.65 18.25
N LEU A 482 7.38 26.90 18.25
CA LEU A 482 8.44 26.94 17.24
C LEU A 482 8.12 26.09 15.98
N LEU A 483 7.29 25.05 16.13
CA LEU A 483 6.84 24.14 15.07
C LEU A 483 5.33 24.23 14.81
N ASN A 484 4.74 25.39 15.11
CA ASN A 484 3.37 25.80 14.80
C ASN A 484 2.22 24.88 15.26
N TYR A 485 2.44 24.03 16.26
CA TYR A 485 1.43 23.10 16.78
C TYR A 485 1.00 22.00 15.81
N ASP A 486 1.91 21.55 14.93
CA ASP A 486 1.63 20.49 13.96
C ASP A 486 1.22 19.18 14.66
N LEU A 487 0.05 18.66 14.30
CA LEU A 487 -0.44 17.35 14.75
C LEU A 487 0.06 16.23 13.83
N MET A 488 0.11 15.01 14.36
CA MET A 488 0.32 13.81 13.55
C MET A 488 -0.76 12.79 13.89
N THR A 489 -1.50 12.36 12.87
CA THR A 489 -2.51 11.32 12.99
C THR A 489 -2.01 10.01 12.36
N VAL A 490 -2.38 8.90 12.99
CA VAL A 490 -2.24 7.53 12.46
C VAL A 490 -3.62 6.95 12.07
N HIS A 491 -4.68 7.69 12.35
CA HIS A 491 -6.08 7.35 12.05
C HIS A 491 -6.74 8.39 11.12
N PRO A 492 -6.19 8.62 9.91
CA PRO A 492 -6.84 9.50 8.94
C PRO A 492 -8.18 8.90 8.49
N LEU A 493 -9.25 9.68 8.61
CA LEU A 493 -10.61 9.32 8.22
C LEU A 493 -11.25 10.45 7.39
N GLY A 494 -12.30 10.11 6.65
CA GLY A 494 -13.05 11.07 5.85
C GLY A 494 -12.39 11.44 4.52
N GLY A 495 -12.96 12.42 3.83
CA GLY A 495 -12.60 12.82 2.46
C GLY A 495 -13.51 12.27 1.37
N CYS A 496 -14.16 11.13 1.59
CA CYS A 496 -15.21 10.58 0.72
C CYS A 496 -16.41 10.13 1.55
N VAL A 497 -16.83 10.98 2.49
CA VAL A 497 -17.76 10.62 3.57
C VAL A 497 -19.11 10.11 3.06
N MET A 498 -19.71 9.20 3.82
CA MET A 498 -21.08 8.76 3.57
C MET A 498 -22.08 9.91 3.77
N GLY A 499 -23.16 9.90 3.00
CA GLY A 499 -24.31 10.77 3.17
C GLY A 499 -25.59 10.12 2.66
N ASP A 500 -26.74 10.71 3.00
CA ASP A 500 -28.03 10.29 2.45
C ASP A 500 -28.20 10.74 0.97
N ASP A 501 -27.47 11.77 0.56
CA ASP A 501 -27.50 12.38 -0.77
C ASP A 501 -26.13 13.01 -1.10
N ALA A 502 -25.95 13.38 -2.37
CA ALA A 502 -24.71 13.99 -2.88
C ALA A 502 -24.42 15.37 -2.30
N GLU A 503 -25.42 16.06 -1.72
CA GLU A 503 -25.22 17.34 -1.03
C GLU A 503 -24.61 17.17 0.36
N LYS A 504 -24.75 15.98 0.97
CA LYS A 504 -24.22 15.67 2.30
C LYS A 504 -22.97 14.81 2.27
N GLY A 505 -22.80 13.95 1.26
CA GLY A 505 -21.67 13.04 1.17
C GLY A 505 -21.18 12.77 -0.25
N VAL A 506 -20.17 11.92 -0.35
CA VAL A 506 -19.58 11.44 -1.61
C VAL A 506 -20.09 10.07 -2.00
N VAL A 507 -20.38 9.25 -0.99
CA VAL A 507 -20.95 7.92 -1.17
C VAL A 507 -22.26 7.78 -0.40
N ASN A 508 -23.14 6.90 -0.87
CA ASN A 508 -24.32 6.52 -0.11
C ASN A 508 -23.95 5.59 1.06
N HIS A 509 -24.95 5.15 1.84
CA HIS A 509 -24.75 4.25 2.97
C HIS A 509 -24.15 2.87 2.63
N LYS A 510 -24.12 2.47 1.35
CA LYS A 510 -23.50 1.21 0.87
C LYS A 510 -22.04 1.41 0.45
N GLY A 511 -21.60 2.67 0.32
CA GLY A 511 -20.31 3.02 -0.25
C GLY A 511 -20.35 3.30 -1.75
N GLU A 512 -21.53 3.37 -2.39
CA GLU A 512 -21.66 3.69 -3.81
C GLU A 512 -21.41 5.18 -4.05
N VAL A 513 -20.55 5.52 -5.02
CA VAL A 513 -20.20 6.91 -5.32
C VAL A 513 -21.36 7.62 -6.00
N PHE A 514 -21.78 8.78 -5.47
CA PHE A 514 -22.81 9.60 -6.11
C PHE A 514 -22.35 10.12 -7.48
N SER A 515 -23.24 10.08 -8.47
CA SER A 515 -22.94 10.44 -9.86
C SER A 515 -23.19 11.91 -10.22
N SER A 516 -23.60 12.72 -9.25
CA SER A 516 -23.98 14.12 -9.41
C SER A 516 -23.58 14.93 -8.16
N ASN A 517 -23.77 16.24 -8.22
CA ASN A 517 -23.60 17.15 -7.08
C ASN A 517 -24.84 17.22 -6.16
N THR A 518 -25.97 16.64 -6.59
CA THR A 518 -27.25 16.68 -5.88
C THR A 518 -28.02 15.38 -6.07
N GLY A 519 -28.90 15.05 -5.13
CA GLY A 519 -29.76 13.86 -5.19
C GLY A 519 -29.04 12.56 -4.81
N THR A 520 -29.69 11.43 -5.12
CA THR A 520 -29.31 10.09 -4.62
C THR A 520 -28.77 9.16 -5.71
N GLU A 521 -28.63 9.64 -6.94
CA GLU A 521 -28.15 8.82 -8.06
C GLU A 521 -26.67 8.47 -7.88
N VAL A 522 -26.33 7.22 -8.21
CA VAL A 522 -24.99 6.67 -8.01
C VAL A 522 -24.39 6.12 -9.30
N HIS A 523 -23.06 6.14 -9.35
CA HIS A 523 -22.30 5.43 -10.37
C HIS A 523 -22.41 3.93 -10.16
N LYS A 524 -23.27 3.27 -10.93
CA LYS A 524 -23.38 1.80 -10.90
C LYS A 524 -22.01 1.14 -11.08
N GLY A 525 -21.64 0.30 -10.12
CA GLY A 525 -20.39 -0.44 -10.13
C GLY A 525 -19.19 0.30 -9.53
N LEU A 526 -19.36 1.50 -8.95
CA LEU A 526 -18.26 2.23 -8.32
C LEU A 526 -18.49 2.41 -6.81
N TYR A 527 -17.60 1.82 -6.01
CA TYR A 527 -17.68 1.81 -4.56
C TYR A 527 -16.41 2.35 -3.90
N ILE A 528 -16.55 2.92 -2.70
CA ILE A 528 -15.46 3.18 -1.75
C ILE A 528 -15.77 2.44 -0.46
N SER A 529 -14.81 1.71 0.09
CA SER A 529 -15.04 0.78 1.20
C SER A 529 -13.99 0.85 2.31
N ASP A 530 -13.37 2.02 2.51
CA ASP A 530 -12.32 2.22 3.52
C ASP A 530 -12.61 3.40 4.46
N GLY A 531 -11.61 3.84 5.25
CA GLY A 531 -11.73 4.96 6.17
C GLY A 531 -12.16 6.30 5.56
N ALA A 532 -12.07 6.47 4.23
CA ALA A 532 -12.53 7.68 3.55
C ALA A 532 -14.03 7.94 3.72
N ILE A 533 -14.82 6.87 3.92
CA ILE A 533 -16.29 6.94 3.97
C ILE A 533 -16.83 7.33 5.35
N ILE A 534 -15.97 7.39 6.38
CA ILE A 534 -16.39 7.66 7.75
C ILE A 534 -16.66 9.17 7.92
N PRO A 535 -17.88 9.58 8.35
CA PRO A 535 -18.29 10.98 8.31
C PRO A 535 -17.85 11.86 9.49
N LEU A 536 -17.39 11.28 10.60
CA LEU A 536 -16.90 12.00 11.78
C LEU A 536 -15.85 11.17 12.55
N PRO A 537 -15.06 11.79 13.45
CA PRO A 537 -14.17 11.05 14.36
C PRO A 537 -14.94 10.02 15.19
N LEU A 538 -14.29 8.88 15.41
CA LEU A 538 -14.86 7.75 16.14
C LEU A 538 -14.51 7.78 17.64
N GLY A 539 -13.50 8.55 18.04
CA GLY A 539 -12.98 8.57 19.42
C GLY A 539 -12.33 7.25 19.86
N VAL A 540 -12.06 6.34 18.91
CA VAL A 540 -11.43 5.03 19.12
C VAL A 540 -10.63 4.62 17.88
N ASN A 541 -9.80 3.58 17.97
CA ASN A 541 -9.07 3.06 16.82
C ASN A 541 -10.06 2.58 15.73
N PRO A 542 -9.87 2.98 14.46
CA PRO A 542 -10.93 2.88 13.46
C PRO A 542 -11.07 1.50 12.80
N LEU A 543 -10.10 0.60 12.99
CA LEU A 543 -9.97 -0.58 12.13
C LEU A 543 -11.21 -1.48 12.17
N ILE A 544 -11.84 -1.64 13.34
CA ILE A 544 -12.99 -2.55 13.48
C ILE A 544 -14.24 -1.94 12.85
N THR A 545 -14.41 -0.62 12.95
CA THR A 545 -15.48 0.13 12.27
C THR A 545 -15.31 0.08 10.76
N ILE A 546 -14.09 0.33 10.25
CA ILE A 546 -13.81 0.21 8.80
C ILE A 546 -14.13 -1.20 8.33
N SER A 547 -13.71 -2.22 9.09
CA SER A 547 -13.96 -3.62 8.74
C SER A 547 -15.46 -3.97 8.71
N ALA A 548 -16.23 -3.50 9.68
CA ALA A 548 -17.67 -3.72 9.72
C ALA A 548 -18.41 -3.03 8.57
N LEU A 549 -18.02 -1.80 8.22
CA LEU A 549 -18.61 -1.12 7.07
C LEU A 549 -18.26 -1.82 5.75
N ALA A 550 -17.03 -2.32 5.60
CA ALA A 550 -16.63 -3.07 4.41
C ALA A 550 -17.38 -4.41 4.27
N GLU A 551 -17.54 -5.17 5.36
CA GLU A 551 -18.36 -6.39 5.37
C GLU A 551 -19.82 -6.08 5.00
N ARG A 552 -20.37 -4.99 5.55
CA ARG A 552 -21.73 -4.53 5.24
C ARG A 552 -21.88 -4.11 3.77
N SER A 553 -20.93 -3.35 3.23
CA SER A 553 -20.90 -2.98 1.81
C SER A 553 -20.87 -4.21 0.90
N CYS A 554 -20.07 -5.22 1.23
CA CYS A 554 -20.01 -6.46 0.45
C CYS A 554 -21.31 -7.26 0.53
N GLU A 555 -21.92 -7.36 1.71
CA GLU A 555 -23.22 -8.00 1.89
C GLU A 555 -24.32 -7.33 1.04
N LEU A 556 -24.38 -6.00 1.06
CA LEU A 556 -25.37 -5.25 0.28
C LEU A 556 -25.09 -5.33 -1.22
N MET A 557 -23.82 -5.28 -1.62
CA MET A 557 -23.42 -5.48 -3.02
C MET A 557 -23.81 -6.88 -3.53
N ALA A 558 -23.63 -7.91 -2.71
CA ALA A 558 -24.05 -9.27 -3.06
C ALA A 558 -25.56 -9.35 -3.32
N ALA A 559 -26.36 -8.70 -2.47
CA ALA A 559 -27.81 -8.58 -2.67
C ALA A 559 -28.15 -7.80 -3.95
N ASP A 560 -27.52 -6.65 -4.18
CA ASP A 560 -27.81 -5.77 -5.33
C ASP A 560 -27.47 -6.42 -6.69
N TYR A 561 -26.44 -7.27 -6.74
CA TYR A 561 -26.00 -7.96 -7.96
C TYR A 561 -26.42 -9.44 -8.02
N GLY A 562 -27.23 -9.91 -7.07
CA GLY A 562 -27.82 -11.25 -7.09
C GLY A 562 -26.82 -12.40 -6.97
N PHE A 563 -25.75 -12.24 -6.19
CA PHE A 563 -24.82 -13.33 -5.86
C PHE A 563 -24.79 -13.61 -4.35
N THR A 564 -24.30 -14.79 -3.95
CA THR A 564 -24.19 -15.20 -2.55
C THR A 564 -22.72 -15.28 -2.14
N ILE A 565 -22.38 -14.78 -0.97
CA ILE A 565 -21.05 -14.91 -0.39
C ILE A 565 -21.04 -16.14 0.52
N ASP A 566 -20.17 -17.12 0.22
CA ASP A 566 -19.91 -18.23 1.14
C ASP A 566 -19.06 -17.74 2.31
N TYR A 567 -19.59 -17.79 3.54
CA TYR A 567 -18.88 -17.42 4.76
C TYR A 567 -18.25 -18.62 5.50
N SER A 568 -18.27 -19.82 4.91
CA SER A 568 -17.64 -21.01 5.50
C SER A 568 -16.12 -20.96 5.36
N TYR A 569 -15.41 -21.37 6.41
CA TYR A 569 -13.94 -21.41 6.42
C TYR A 569 -13.47 -22.84 6.31
N LYS A 570 -12.77 -23.15 5.21
CA LYS A 570 -12.12 -24.45 4.99
C LYS A 570 -10.62 -24.26 5.06
N ASP A 571 -9.91 -25.30 5.50
CA ASP A 571 -8.46 -25.35 5.37
C ASP A 571 -8.08 -25.32 3.88
N VAL A 572 -7.39 -24.28 3.44
CA VAL A 572 -6.93 -24.17 2.06
C VAL A 572 -5.40 -24.09 2.02
N VAL A 573 -4.84 -24.87 1.09
CA VAL A 573 -3.40 -24.90 0.83
C VAL A 573 -3.08 -23.89 -0.26
N LEU A 574 -2.48 -22.76 0.12
CA LEU A 574 -1.94 -21.82 -0.86
C LEU A 574 -0.86 -22.51 -1.72
N PRO A 575 -0.85 -22.31 -3.04
CA PRO A 575 0.23 -22.81 -3.90
C PRO A 575 1.58 -22.22 -3.46
N ASN A 576 2.65 -22.98 -3.65
CA ASN A 576 3.98 -22.49 -3.33
C ASN A 576 4.46 -21.54 -4.44
N ASN A 577 4.35 -20.23 -4.21
CA ASN A 577 4.87 -19.18 -5.10
C ASN A 577 6.31 -18.82 -4.73
N GLU A 578 7.24 -19.75 -4.93
CA GLU A 578 8.67 -19.45 -4.76
C GLU A 578 9.13 -18.55 -5.91
N ARG A 579 9.62 -17.35 -5.57
CA ARG A 579 10.15 -16.40 -6.55
C ARG A 579 11.62 -16.70 -6.83
N LYS A 580 11.94 -16.98 -8.08
CA LYS A 580 13.32 -17.08 -8.55
C LYS A 580 13.87 -15.70 -8.89
N PRO A 581 15.20 -15.52 -8.88
CA PRO A 581 15.79 -14.29 -9.38
C PRO A 581 15.44 -14.06 -10.86
N GLY A 582 14.97 -12.87 -11.14
CA GLY A 582 14.54 -12.44 -12.47
C GLY A 582 15.33 -11.25 -13.00
N ILE A 583 15.03 -10.82 -14.21
CA ILE A 583 15.56 -9.58 -14.79
C ILE A 583 14.43 -8.78 -15.43
N GLN A 584 14.49 -7.46 -15.29
CA GLN A 584 13.54 -6.53 -15.88
C GLN A 584 14.27 -5.37 -16.55
N PHE A 585 13.75 -4.90 -17.68
CA PHE A 585 14.17 -3.67 -18.35
C PHE A 585 13.04 -3.07 -19.18
N THR A 586 13.10 -1.76 -19.43
CA THR A 586 12.07 -1.02 -20.17
C THR A 586 12.68 -0.41 -21.43
N GLU A 587 12.02 -0.62 -22.57
CA GLU A 587 12.43 -0.07 -23.86
C GLU A 587 11.30 0.75 -24.52
N THR A 588 11.69 1.72 -25.34
CA THR A 588 10.79 2.50 -26.19
C THR A 588 11.23 2.37 -27.64
N MET A 589 10.29 2.07 -28.54
CA MET A 589 10.54 2.07 -29.99
C MET A 589 9.54 2.98 -30.69
N LYS A 590 10.00 3.69 -31.72
CA LYS A 590 9.23 4.67 -32.48
C LYS A 590 9.41 4.44 -33.98
N GLY A 591 8.37 4.70 -34.75
CA GLY A 591 8.44 4.64 -36.20
C GLY A 591 7.08 4.87 -36.82
N TYR A 592 6.85 4.22 -37.95
CA TYR A 592 5.65 4.44 -38.74
C TYR A 592 5.08 3.11 -39.23
N PHE A 593 3.76 3.05 -39.29
CA PHE A 593 3.02 1.91 -39.84
C PHE A 593 1.88 2.41 -40.71
N SER A 594 1.42 1.60 -41.66
CA SER A 594 0.28 1.94 -42.50
C SER A 594 -0.75 0.81 -42.53
N THR A 595 -2.03 1.16 -42.35
CA THR A 595 -3.16 0.26 -42.57
C THR A 595 -3.46 0.03 -44.06
N ASN A 596 -2.78 0.75 -44.96
CA ASN A 596 -2.94 0.62 -46.41
C ASN A 596 -1.94 -0.34 -47.04
N GLU A 597 -1.09 -0.99 -46.23
CA GLU A 597 -0.05 -1.90 -46.68
C GLU A 597 0.06 -3.11 -45.76
N THR A 598 -0.17 -4.30 -46.31
CA THR A 598 -0.22 -5.57 -45.56
C THR A 598 0.84 -6.57 -46.01
N ALA A 599 1.56 -6.30 -47.12
CA ALA A 599 2.57 -7.18 -47.67
C ALA A 599 3.99 -6.77 -47.26
N SER A 600 4.36 -5.50 -47.46
CA SER A 600 5.75 -4.99 -47.31
C SER A 600 5.95 -4.04 -46.12
N PHE A 601 6.98 -4.30 -45.31
CA PHE A 601 7.32 -3.44 -44.18
C PHE A 601 7.86 -2.07 -44.61
N ASP A 602 8.73 -2.02 -45.63
CA ASP A 602 9.33 -0.76 -46.11
C ASP A 602 8.28 0.17 -46.74
N ILE A 603 7.33 -0.41 -47.51
CA ILE A 603 6.21 0.36 -48.07
C ILE A 603 5.29 0.82 -46.95
N GLY A 604 5.04 -0.03 -45.95
CA GLY A 604 4.22 0.29 -44.79
C GLY A 604 4.80 1.44 -43.95
N GLU A 605 6.11 1.44 -43.69
CA GLU A 605 6.80 2.54 -43.04
C GLU A 605 6.69 3.83 -43.85
N LYS A 606 6.97 3.77 -45.17
CA LYS A 606 6.92 4.93 -46.06
C LYS A 606 5.53 5.56 -46.10
N LEU A 607 4.49 4.77 -46.35
CA LEU A 607 3.10 5.26 -46.38
C LEU A 607 2.64 5.75 -45.01
N GLY A 608 3.07 5.08 -43.94
CA GLY A 608 2.81 5.53 -42.57
C GLY A 608 3.41 6.91 -42.30
N LYS A 609 4.64 7.14 -42.76
CA LYS A 609 5.33 8.43 -42.64
C LYS A 609 4.65 9.54 -43.47
N GLU A 610 4.26 9.24 -44.70
CA GLU A 610 3.56 10.18 -45.58
C GLU A 610 2.17 10.59 -45.03
N SER A 611 1.48 9.67 -44.35
CA SER A 611 0.17 9.91 -43.73
C SER A 611 0.24 10.39 -42.27
N GLY A 612 1.42 10.50 -41.68
CA GLY A 612 1.58 10.87 -40.27
C GLY A 612 1.11 9.79 -39.29
N SER A 613 1.00 8.54 -39.73
CA SER A 613 0.61 7.38 -38.93
C SER A 613 1.79 6.87 -38.09
N ALA A 614 2.12 7.64 -37.06
CA ALA A 614 3.15 7.29 -36.09
C ALA A 614 2.74 6.07 -35.26
N PHE A 615 3.72 5.26 -34.91
CA PHE A 615 3.57 4.12 -34.01
C PHE A 615 4.72 4.15 -32.99
N GLU A 616 4.36 4.20 -31.71
CA GLU A 616 5.31 4.22 -30.60
C GLU A 616 4.85 3.22 -29.55
N PHE A 617 5.77 2.47 -28.95
CA PHE A 617 5.48 1.73 -27.73
C PHE A 617 6.50 2.03 -26.65
N THR A 618 6.10 1.86 -25.40
CA THR A 618 7.01 1.72 -24.26
C THR A 618 6.66 0.44 -23.52
N LEU A 619 7.58 -0.52 -23.52
CA LEU A 619 7.37 -1.87 -23.02
C LEU A 619 8.39 -2.20 -21.94
N THR A 620 7.92 -2.82 -20.88
CA THR A 620 8.71 -3.45 -19.84
C THR A 620 8.79 -4.94 -20.14
N VAL A 621 10.01 -5.44 -20.28
CA VAL A 621 10.30 -6.86 -20.44
C VAL A 621 10.64 -7.42 -19.06
N THR A 622 9.96 -8.49 -18.66
CA THR A 622 10.16 -9.13 -17.36
C THR A 622 10.39 -10.63 -17.53
N SER A 623 11.54 -11.13 -17.10
CA SER A 623 11.75 -12.57 -16.88
C SER A 623 11.78 -12.86 -15.39
N ASN A 624 10.86 -13.70 -14.91
CA ASN A 624 10.79 -14.12 -13.51
C ASN A 624 11.78 -15.25 -13.15
N ASP A 625 12.50 -15.79 -14.14
CA ASP A 625 13.53 -16.81 -13.99
C ASP A 625 14.65 -16.56 -15.01
N VAL A 626 15.64 -15.77 -14.59
CA VAL A 626 16.76 -15.40 -15.45
C VAL A 626 17.60 -16.63 -15.83
N GLU A 627 17.69 -17.64 -14.97
CA GLU A 627 18.47 -18.84 -15.27
C GLU A 627 17.86 -19.63 -16.42
N THR A 628 16.53 -19.81 -16.39
CA THR A 628 15.79 -20.43 -17.49
C THR A 628 15.90 -19.59 -18.77
N MET A 629 15.79 -18.26 -18.67
CA MET A 629 15.95 -17.34 -19.81
C MET A 629 17.29 -17.52 -20.54
N LEU A 630 18.38 -17.69 -19.78
CA LEU A 630 19.71 -17.80 -20.36
C LEU A 630 20.04 -19.20 -20.93
N LYS A 631 19.26 -20.23 -20.57
CA LYS A 631 19.50 -21.62 -20.99
C LYS A 631 18.53 -22.11 -22.07
N ASP A 632 17.26 -21.74 -21.97
CA ASP A 632 16.23 -22.15 -22.91
C ASP A 632 16.15 -21.18 -24.09
N LYS A 633 16.36 -21.70 -25.30
CA LYS A 633 16.28 -20.91 -26.54
C LYS A 633 14.86 -20.46 -26.86
N ASN A 634 13.85 -21.13 -26.29
CA ASN A 634 12.43 -20.82 -26.44
C ASN A 634 11.85 -20.15 -25.18
N HIS A 635 12.71 -19.63 -24.29
CA HIS A 635 12.26 -18.94 -23.08
C HIS A 635 11.24 -17.86 -23.41
N LYS A 636 10.32 -17.63 -22.47
CA LYS A 636 9.32 -16.56 -22.58
C LYS A 636 9.53 -15.57 -21.46
N ALA A 637 9.86 -14.33 -21.81
CA ALA A 637 9.73 -13.19 -20.92
C ALA A 637 8.37 -12.52 -21.14
N GLN A 638 7.80 -11.94 -20.10
CA GLN A 638 6.53 -11.22 -20.14
C GLN A 638 6.76 -9.79 -20.67
N LEU A 639 5.79 -9.27 -21.41
CA LEU A 639 5.74 -7.88 -21.85
C LEU A 639 4.55 -7.17 -21.20
N GLU A 640 4.83 -6.02 -20.58
CA GLU A 640 3.79 -5.10 -20.12
C GLU A 640 4.08 -3.69 -20.63
N GLY A 641 3.07 -2.90 -20.97
CA GLY A 641 3.31 -1.55 -21.47
C GLY A 641 2.16 -0.92 -22.23
N VAL A 642 2.52 0.12 -22.97
CA VAL A 642 1.60 1.01 -23.67
C VAL A 642 2.02 1.24 -25.10
N VAL A 643 1.04 1.41 -25.97
CA VAL A 643 1.23 1.69 -27.39
C VAL A 643 0.48 2.97 -27.76
N LYS A 644 1.14 3.89 -28.45
CA LYS A 644 0.53 5.08 -29.07
C LYS A 644 0.52 4.86 -30.58
N ALA A 645 -0.67 4.68 -31.13
CA ALA A 645 -0.87 4.50 -32.57
C ALA A 645 -2.18 5.19 -32.98
N PRO A 646 -2.15 6.48 -33.36
CA PRO A 646 -3.35 7.27 -33.66
C PRO A 646 -4.24 6.67 -34.77
N ALA A 647 -3.67 5.90 -35.69
CA ALA A 647 -4.44 5.20 -36.72
C ALA A 647 -5.24 3.99 -36.19
N LEU A 648 -4.94 3.50 -34.98
CA LEU A 648 -5.67 2.40 -34.32
C LEU A 648 -6.64 2.89 -33.24
N SER A 649 -6.22 3.87 -32.43
CA SER A 649 -7.05 4.53 -31.42
C SER A 649 -6.54 5.95 -31.16
N SER A 650 -7.45 6.86 -30.83
CA SER A 650 -7.12 8.24 -30.44
C SER A 650 -6.46 8.31 -29.06
N LYS A 651 -6.58 7.25 -28.25
CA LYS A 651 -5.96 7.12 -26.92
C LYS A 651 -4.87 6.04 -26.93
N PRO A 652 -3.90 6.10 -25.98
CA PRO A 652 -2.95 5.02 -25.81
C PRO A 652 -3.64 3.68 -25.56
N LEU A 653 -3.13 2.63 -26.21
CA LEU A 653 -3.52 1.25 -25.98
C LEU A 653 -2.67 0.65 -24.86
N THR A 654 -3.21 -0.34 -24.17
CA THR A 654 -2.48 -1.16 -23.20
C THR A 654 -2.27 -2.55 -23.75
N ILE A 655 -1.23 -3.24 -23.27
CA ILE A 655 -0.97 -4.60 -23.72
C ILE A 655 -1.32 -5.64 -22.65
N SER A 656 -1.71 -6.83 -23.10
CA SER A 656 -1.82 -8.04 -22.27
C SER A 656 -1.30 -9.25 -23.05
N ASP A 657 -1.15 -10.39 -22.35
CA ASP A 657 -0.64 -11.65 -22.92
C ASP A 657 0.67 -11.47 -23.73
N GLY A 658 1.50 -10.53 -23.27
CA GLY A 658 2.70 -10.13 -23.96
C GLY A 658 3.86 -11.10 -23.75
N VAL A 659 4.51 -11.52 -24.83
CA VAL A 659 5.64 -12.44 -24.83
C VAL A 659 6.82 -11.86 -25.61
N PHE A 660 7.98 -11.92 -24.99
CA PHE A 660 9.27 -11.60 -25.59
C PHE A 660 10.19 -12.82 -25.58
N ASN A 661 10.82 -13.10 -26.71
CA ASN A 661 11.88 -14.09 -26.83
C ASN A 661 13.17 -13.41 -27.28
N LEU A 662 14.24 -13.57 -26.51
CA LEU A 662 15.56 -13.04 -26.83
C LEU A 662 16.38 -14.07 -27.63
N PHE A 663 16.91 -13.68 -28.81
CA PHE A 663 17.90 -14.46 -29.55
C PHE A 663 17.49 -15.89 -29.97
N VAL A 664 16.25 -16.05 -30.43
CA VAL A 664 15.73 -17.30 -31.01
C VAL A 664 16.45 -17.63 -32.32
N ASP A 665 16.86 -18.87 -32.50
CA ASP A 665 17.50 -19.31 -33.75
C ASP A 665 16.46 -19.35 -34.89
N GLU A 666 16.81 -18.77 -36.04
CA GLU A 666 16.02 -18.84 -37.26
C GLU A 666 16.67 -19.78 -38.27
N VAL A 667 15.86 -20.59 -38.96
CA VAL A 667 16.36 -21.46 -40.03
C VAL A 667 16.63 -20.61 -41.27
N ALA A 668 17.89 -20.21 -41.43
CA ALA A 668 18.36 -19.38 -42.53
C ALA A 668 19.73 -19.85 -43.04
N ASP A 669 20.09 -19.42 -44.26
CA ASP A 669 21.37 -19.79 -44.92
C ASP A 669 22.60 -19.22 -44.19
N VAL A 670 22.42 -18.15 -43.41
CA VAL A 670 23.45 -17.52 -42.57
C VAL A 670 23.01 -17.53 -41.12
N PRO A 671 23.94 -17.60 -40.14
CA PRO A 671 23.61 -17.51 -38.73
C PRO A 671 22.74 -16.28 -38.44
N THR A 672 21.46 -16.52 -38.14
CA THR A 672 20.45 -15.49 -37.94
C THR A 672 19.73 -15.77 -36.64
N LYS A 673 19.59 -14.72 -35.81
CA LYS A 673 18.79 -14.78 -34.60
C LYS A 673 17.69 -13.73 -34.64
N LEU A 674 16.54 -14.08 -34.06
CA LEU A 674 15.40 -13.18 -33.92
C LEU A 674 15.20 -12.78 -32.46
N MET A 675 14.83 -11.53 -32.25
CA MET A 675 14.16 -11.10 -31.02
C MET A 675 12.69 -10.94 -31.33
N LYS A 676 11.83 -11.82 -30.79
CA LYS A 676 10.40 -11.89 -31.14
C LYS A 676 9.54 -11.20 -30.09
N TYR A 677 8.50 -10.52 -30.57
CA TYR A 677 7.52 -9.79 -29.79
C TYR A 677 6.13 -10.22 -30.23
N SER A 678 5.30 -10.64 -29.30
CA SER A 678 3.88 -10.90 -29.54
C SER A 678 3.05 -10.38 -28.38
N MET A 679 1.98 -9.65 -28.65
CA MET A 679 1.14 -9.09 -27.60
C MET A 679 -0.26 -8.75 -28.11
N LEU A 680 -1.24 -8.82 -27.22
CA LEU A 680 -2.56 -8.23 -27.44
C LEU A 680 -2.53 -6.77 -27.05
N MET A 681 -3.05 -5.90 -27.90
CA MET A 681 -3.23 -4.47 -27.64
C MET A 681 -4.73 -4.17 -27.48
N HIS A 682 -5.08 -3.47 -26.41
CA HIS A 682 -6.46 -3.15 -26.05
C HIS A 682 -6.65 -1.64 -26.01
N SER A 683 -7.70 -1.16 -26.65
CA SER A 683 -8.10 0.24 -26.56
C SER A 683 -9.19 0.45 -25.50
N GLU A 684 -9.33 1.68 -24.98
CA GLU A 684 -10.43 2.02 -24.06
C GLU A 684 -11.80 1.85 -24.72
N GLU A 685 -11.85 1.94 -26.06
CA GLU A 685 -13.04 1.67 -26.87
C GLU A 685 -13.35 0.18 -27.01
N CYS A 686 -12.59 -0.69 -26.32
CA CYS A 686 -12.73 -2.15 -26.33
C CYS A 686 -12.52 -2.80 -27.70
N LYS A 687 -11.62 -2.22 -28.50
CA LYS A 687 -11.05 -2.89 -29.66
C LYS A 687 -9.78 -3.63 -29.28
N ASN A 688 -9.60 -4.79 -29.88
CA ASN A 688 -8.41 -5.61 -29.72
C ASN A 688 -7.63 -5.63 -31.03
N TYR A 689 -6.32 -5.57 -30.93
CA TYR A 689 -5.40 -5.74 -32.03
C TYR A 689 -4.30 -6.71 -31.60
N TYR A 690 -3.91 -7.63 -32.47
CA TYR A 690 -2.77 -8.50 -32.20
C TYR A 690 -1.53 -7.93 -32.86
N PHE A 691 -0.48 -7.74 -32.08
CA PHE A 691 0.82 -7.26 -32.55
C PHE A 691 1.79 -8.44 -32.63
N TYR A 692 2.46 -8.56 -33.76
CA TYR A 692 3.63 -9.41 -33.93
C TYR A 692 4.78 -8.60 -34.51
N GLY A 693 5.96 -8.71 -33.90
CA GLY A 693 7.15 -8.06 -34.42
C GLY A 693 8.41 -8.85 -34.14
N TYR A 694 9.44 -8.59 -34.94
CA TYR A 694 10.74 -9.22 -34.74
C TYR A 694 11.90 -8.32 -35.17
N LYS A 695 12.99 -8.38 -34.41
CA LYS A 695 14.30 -7.84 -34.81
C LYS A 695 15.09 -8.96 -35.47
N VAL A 696 15.76 -8.66 -36.57
CA VAL A 696 16.63 -9.61 -37.28
C VAL A 696 18.07 -9.26 -36.92
N VAL A 697 18.79 -10.19 -36.31
CA VAL A 697 20.21 -10.04 -35.99
C VAL A 697 20.99 -11.03 -36.85
N ARG A 698 21.73 -10.50 -37.82
CA ARG A 698 22.55 -11.29 -38.76
C ARG A 698 23.76 -10.45 -39.17
N ASP A 699 24.79 -11.09 -39.72
CA ASP A 699 25.94 -10.37 -40.27
C ASP A 699 25.72 -10.16 -41.78
N ASP A 700 25.28 -8.96 -42.17
CA ASP A 700 25.16 -8.55 -43.56
C ASP A 700 26.39 -7.73 -44.04
N LYS A 701 26.42 -7.32 -45.31
CA LYS A 701 27.57 -6.58 -45.85
C LYS A 701 27.60 -5.14 -45.30
N GLY A 702 28.33 -4.89 -44.21
CA GLY A 702 28.57 -3.55 -43.66
C GLY A 702 28.96 -3.55 -42.18
N PHE A 703 28.93 -2.38 -41.53
CA PHE A 703 28.87 -2.28 -40.06
C PHE A 703 27.38 -2.08 -39.67
N ASP A 704 26.65 -3.18 -39.51
CA ASP A 704 25.18 -3.25 -39.40
C ASP A 704 24.65 -3.60 -37.99
N MET A 705 25.49 -4.14 -37.09
CA MET A 705 25.11 -4.60 -35.74
C MET A 705 24.18 -3.64 -34.96
N TRP A 706 24.47 -2.32 -35.00
CA TRP A 706 23.60 -1.35 -34.34
C TRP A 706 22.20 -1.31 -34.97
N LYS A 707 22.12 -1.27 -36.30
CA LYS A 707 20.86 -1.24 -37.04
C LYS A 707 20.04 -2.50 -36.75
N ASP A 708 20.67 -3.67 -36.80
CA ASP A 708 20.03 -4.97 -36.56
C ASP A 708 19.43 -5.11 -35.16
N THR A 709 20.16 -4.64 -34.13
CA THR A 709 19.66 -4.66 -32.74
C THR A 709 18.62 -3.57 -32.45
N CYS A 710 18.48 -2.59 -33.36
CA CYS A 710 17.65 -1.41 -33.15
C CYS A 710 16.44 -1.30 -34.07
N THR A 711 16.31 -2.12 -35.11
CA THR A 711 15.20 -2.11 -36.06
C THR A 711 14.22 -3.25 -35.78
N LEU A 712 12.95 -2.92 -35.62
CA LEU A 712 11.85 -3.86 -35.38
C LEU A 712 10.84 -3.80 -36.53
N PHE A 713 10.63 -4.93 -37.20
CA PHE A 713 9.59 -5.09 -38.21
C PHE A 713 8.29 -5.48 -37.51
N ILE A 714 7.19 -4.77 -37.79
CA ILE A 714 5.92 -4.94 -37.09
C ILE A 714 4.78 -5.29 -38.05
N THR A 715 3.92 -6.19 -37.59
CA THR A 715 2.64 -6.55 -38.20
C THR A 715 1.55 -6.37 -37.15
N VAL A 716 0.49 -5.65 -37.51
CA VAL A 716 -0.69 -5.48 -36.67
C VAL A 716 -1.85 -6.19 -37.35
N HIS A 717 -2.59 -6.98 -36.57
CA HIS A 717 -3.78 -7.71 -37.01
C HIS A 717 -5.03 -7.11 -36.35
N ASP A 718 -6.15 -7.12 -37.08
CA ASP A 718 -7.46 -6.72 -36.57
C ASP A 718 -8.14 -7.93 -35.89
N GLY A 719 -7.76 -8.18 -34.63
CA GLY A 719 -8.25 -9.32 -33.85
C GLY A 719 -7.36 -9.70 -32.68
N ASN A 720 -7.43 -10.96 -32.27
CA ASN A 720 -6.82 -11.46 -31.02
C ASN A 720 -5.60 -12.35 -31.24
N ASP A 721 -5.26 -12.69 -32.47
CA ASP A 721 -4.15 -13.60 -32.77
C ASP A 721 -3.58 -13.36 -34.18
N GLU A 722 -2.53 -14.08 -34.51
CA GLU A 722 -1.86 -14.05 -35.81
C GLU A 722 -2.73 -14.56 -36.97
N THR A 723 -3.83 -15.27 -36.68
CA THR A 723 -4.76 -15.77 -37.71
C THR A 723 -5.76 -14.70 -38.14
N SER A 724 -5.89 -13.64 -37.33
CA SER A 724 -6.75 -12.50 -37.62
C SER A 724 -6.23 -11.72 -38.84
N PRO A 725 -7.09 -11.02 -39.60
CA PRO A 725 -6.67 -10.29 -40.80
C PRO A 725 -5.55 -9.29 -40.51
N VAL A 726 -4.52 -9.29 -41.36
CA VAL A 726 -3.44 -8.29 -41.28
C VAL A 726 -4.03 -6.91 -41.58
N LEU A 727 -3.96 -6.02 -40.59
CA LEU A 727 -4.42 -4.65 -40.70
C LEU A 727 -3.35 -3.75 -41.32
N GLY A 728 -2.08 -3.98 -40.99
CA GLY A 728 -0.99 -3.17 -41.52
C GLY A 728 0.40 -3.63 -41.10
N LYS A 729 1.41 -3.13 -41.82
CA LYS A 729 2.83 -3.35 -41.53
C LYS A 729 3.59 -2.04 -41.38
N GLY A 730 4.74 -2.12 -40.70
CA GLY A 730 5.61 -0.95 -40.48
C GLY A 730 6.96 -1.32 -39.91
N ILE A 731 7.75 -0.29 -39.62
CA ILE A 731 9.09 -0.41 -39.05
C ILE A 731 9.20 0.57 -37.88
N LEU A 732 9.70 0.07 -36.75
CA LEU A 732 10.06 0.87 -35.58
C LEU A 732 11.57 0.80 -35.35
N VAL A 733 12.12 1.86 -34.78
CA VAL A 733 13.52 1.95 -34.37
C VAL A 733 13.63 2.41 -32.93
N ILE A 734 14.68 1.95 -32.24
CA ILE A 734 15.10 2.54 -30.96
C ILE A 734 16.12 3.64 -31.24
N GLU A 735 15.86 4.83 -30.71
CA GLU A 735 16.78 5.96 -30.81
C GLU A 735 17.95 5.77 -29.84
N THR A 736 19.14 6.24 -30.19
CA THR A 736 20.36 6.11 -29.36
C THR A 736 20.18 6.67 -27.94
N ALA A 737 19.47 7.80 -27.81
CA ALA A 737 19.16 8.41 -26.53
C ALA A 737 18.21 7.55 -25.68
N ASP A 738 17.23 6.89 -26.31
CA ASP A 738 16.28 6.03 -25.61
C ASP A 738 16.91 4.68 -25.23
N PHE A 739 17.85 4.16 -26.03
CA PHE A 739 18.68 3.02 -25.64
C PHE A 739 19.55 3.33 -24.41
N ALA A 740 20.17 4.52 -24.37
CA ALA A 740 20.93 4.95 -23.19
C ALA A 740 20.04 5.03 -21.94
N LYS A 741 18.79 5.47 -22.06
CA LYS A 741 17.80 5.44 -20.96
C LYS A 741 17.44 4.01 -20.57
N GLN A 742 17.18 3.12 -21.53
CA GLN A 742 16.86 1.71 -21.28
C GLN A 742 17.90 1.04 -20.38
N MET A 743 19.19 1.27 -20.64
CA MET A 743 20.26 0.71 -19.81
C MET A 743 20.17 1.12 -18.33
N THR A 744 19.58 2.29 -18.02
CA THR A 744 19.35 2.75 -16.64
C THR A 744 18.13 2.12 -15.97
N THR A 745 17.26 1.44 -16.74
CA THR A 745 16.08 0.73 -16.22
C THR A 745 16.34 -0.74 -15.90
N MET A 746 17.46 -1.30 -16.37
CA MET A 746 17.82 -2.69 -16.14
C MET A 746 18.00 -2.97 -14.64
N LYS A 747 17.35 -4.02 -14.15
CA LYS A 747 17.46 -4.45 -12.75
C LYS A 747 17.18 -5.93 -12.58
N VAL A 748 17.67 -6.46 -11.47
CA VAL A 748 17.40 -7.84 -11.04
C VAL A 748 16.22 -7.87 -10.10
N LEU A 749 15.25 -8.73 -10.38
CA LEU A 749 14.10 -8.97 -9.52
C LEU A 749 14.43 -10.07 -8.51
N HIS A 750 13.93 -9.94 -7.28
CA HIS A 750 13.95 -10.98 -6.24
C HIS A 750 15.35 -11.53 -5.88
N ALA A 751 16.42 -10.75 -6.10
CA ALA A 751 17.75 -11.11 -5.62
C ALA A 751 17.78 -11.12 -4.08
N LYS A 752 18.38 -12.17 -3.51
CA LYS A 752 18.57 -12.37 -2.06
C LYS A 752 19.68 -11.47 -1.50
N SER A 753 20.57 -10.97 -2.36
CA SER A 753 21.66 -10.08 -1.96
C SER A 753 22.15 -9.21 -3.12
N LYS A 754 22.85 -8.12 -2.80
CA LYS A 754 23.54 -7.29 -3.80
C LYS A 754 24.59 -8.06 -4.60
N ILE A 755 25.21 -9.07 -4.01
CA ILE A 755 26.21 -9.91 -4.69
C ILE A 755 25.52 -10.75 -5.77
N GLU A 756 24.37 -11.33 -5.45
CA GLU A 756 23.57 -12.10 -6.41
C GLU A 756 23.04 -11.22 -7.54
N GLU A 757 22.57 -10.00 -7.21
CA GLU A 757 22.15 -8.99 -8.18
C GLU A 757 23.27 -8.67 -9.19
N VAL A 758 24.47 -8.33 -8.71
CA VAL A 758 25.63 -8.03 -9.59
C VAL A 758 25.99 -9.24 -10.44
N LYS A 759 25.96 -10.45 -9.86
CA LYS A 759 26.27 -11.70 -10.59
C LYS A 759 25.28 -11.95 -11.72
N ILE A 760 23.98 -11.80 -11.48
CA ILE A 760 22.93 -11.99 -12.48
C ILE A 760 23.07 -10.97 -13.59
N MET A 761 23.29 -9.70 -13.25
CA MET A 761 23.50 -8.64 -14.23
C MET A 761 24.69 -8.94 -15.15
N ALA A 762 25.81 -9.41 -14.58
CA ALA A 762 26.98 -9.82 -15.34
C ALA A 762 26.72 -11.05 -16.23
N GLN A 763 25.97 -12.04 -15.74
CA GLN A 763 25.58 -13.23 -16.52
C GLN A 763 24.71 -12.87 -17.72
N PHE A 764 23.71 -12.01 -17.51
CA PHE A 764 22.85 -11.52 -18.58
C PHE A 764 23.65 -10.72 -19.62
N GLY A 765 24.50 -9.79 -19.16
CA GLY A 765 25.38 -9.03 -20.05
C GLY A 765 26.29 -9.93 -20.89
N LYS A 766 26.90 -10.95 -20.27
CA LYS A 766 27.74 -11.94 -20.97
C LYS A 766 26.97 -12.72 -22.03
N TYR A 767 25.75 -13.16 -21.72
CA TYR A 767 24.91 -13.87 -22.68
C TYR A 767 24.53 -12.98 -23.86
N PHE A 768 24.15 -11.73 -23.60
CA PHE A 768 23.79 -10.77 -24.63
C PHE A 768 24.99 -10.48 -25.56
N SER A 769 26.15 -10.13 -25.00
CA SER A 769 27.37 -9.89 -25.77
C SER A 769 27.88 -11.13 -26.49
N GLY A 770 27.75 -12.30 -25.87
CA GLY A 770 28.16 -13.58 -26.45
C GLY A 770 27.33 -13.96 -27.67
N SER A 771 26.02 -13.73 -27.61
CA SER A 771 25.10 -13.98 -28.74
C SER A 771 25.43 -13.08 -29.94
N LEU A 772 25.81 -11.82 -29.71
CA LEU A 772 26.28 -10.93 -30.76
C LEU A 772 27.65 -11.37 -31.33
N PHE A 773 28.59 -11.75 -30.45
CA PHE A 773 29.90 -12.26 -30.88
C PHE A 773 29.79 -13.51 -31.76
N ASP A 774 28.89 -14.43 -31.41
CA ASP A 774 28.65 -15.66 -32.18
C ASP A 774 28.19 -15.36 -33.62
N ILE A 775 27.37 -14.30 -33.83
CA ILE A 775 26.88 -13.88 -35.14
C ILE A 775 27.94 -13.11 -35.94
N TYR A 776 28.53 -12.06 -35.35
CA TYR A 776 29.34 -11.09 -36.10
C TYR A 776 30.83 -11.44 -36.17
N VAL A 777 31.34 -12.27 -35.25
CA VAL A 777 32.77 -12.56 -35.11
C VAL A 777 33.08 -14.04 -35.31
N LYS A 778 32.39 -14.93 -34.60
CA LYS A 778 32.69 -16.37 -34.64
C LYS A 778 32.40 -17.02 -35.99
N SER A 779 31.35 -16.58 -36.68
CA SER A 779 31.02 -16.99 -38.05
C SER A 779 32.13 -16.73 -39.08
N LYS A 780 33.07 -15.82 -38.76
CA LYS A 780 34.22 -15.45 -39.60
C LYS A 780 35.53 -16.16 -39.21
N LEU A 781 35.56 -16.87 -38.08
CA LEU A 781 36.74 -17.62 -37.66
C LEU A 781 36.78 -18.97 -38.37
N PRO A 782 37.93 -19.40 -38.92
CA PRO A 782 38.05 -20.73 -39.50
C PRO A 782 37.78 -21.78 -38.41
N SER A 783 36.89 -22.73 -38.72
CA SER A 783 36.66 -23.91 -37.90
C SER A 783 37.96 -24.71 -37.81
N PHE A 784 38.58 -24.73 -36.63
CA PHE A 784 39.75 -25.57 -36.34
C PHE A 784 39.34 -27.00 -35.99
#